data_AF-B4MVU1-F1
#
_entry.id   AF-B4MVU1-F1
#
_cell.length_a   1.000
_cell.length_b   1.000
_cell.length_c   1.000
_cell.angle_alpha   90.00
_cell.angle_beta   90.00
_cell.angle_gamma   90.00
#
_symmetry.space_group_name_H-M   'P 1'
#
loop_
_entity.id
_entity.type
_entity.pdbx_description
1 polymer ?
#
loop_
_entity_poly.entity_id
_entity_poly.type
_entity_poly.pdbx_seq_one_letter_code
_entity_poly.pdbx_strand_id
1 'polypeptide(L)'
;MLQSDDIKDDDLPANTLEHFTELDQVLQMIDQIKSIKASSFEREFEQYAQVLTRYQEQPHLLDPHLELLLSRLLTKIRQTNLPDDERHAAFKYLYIICKVRTYKVLVKFMPHELSDLEFVLDLLDQQDPKEFDHWETRYMLLLWMSILVLNPFHMSRLDVYETTTSSATTNCVVSNHVQAKTSKMERIFKLCQLYASTNDTCSAMAAYLSAKYFIRSDIKDVYLERFLDWIMDQHQADTVHVKFGQLAAVAAILKHGKREDLLPYADKLLQWIGSCNYKDGNDFLKYKNYVKIIQRIGLVHLKPRIASWRYKRGTRSLATNLNQPGARGSDNAAESEANPDELEEEIVVPDSIEEVIEELLQALRSGGNDIRWSAAKGLGRVTNRLPKELADEVIGSVIDILNPLEPHEAWHGGCLALAELAKRGLLLPYRLEELVPLLMQALFYDEMKGYMSVGQHIRDAACYMCWAFARAYNPDDLKPFVQKISSGLLTVAVFDREINCRRAASAAFQESVGRLGNFPFGIEISTTTDFYSVGIRQNSYLNISDYIAQYQVYREPLINHLVQRKVGHWDSAIRELTAKALHKFAIREPEYMAAVVLPQLLAKTDTIDVNSRHGCVLAMGEITLALRQLELDSKGATVYLSNQRLAELNELIKSFLERNYYRGMSGELMKSCSTHFIRTCSLAKLQVTEECLDTWQAVIDICLVSKTTAIRESAVEAFSELCQAYYCLQERNQQNERIINAYLKGADNDLEEHIRMGYIAAIGVLPAFMIRPHLAAILDNLVKHALTPLQAVRAGEMTIQDHENIQTYRWSEARTQSVKALTKLVQSVGYAENSDSFGNPHNFHKVIQCLLKALDEYTLDNRGDIGAWVREAAMVSLYEIATKCPPDLLSPMHTHQIVVGFMQQAVEKIDRTRGLAGRLCCKLIHSTPAIPYIQEHAKLLEIFPKDEKTILWLFADHTFPLFCELLSFESYSKRVLLGLSASIGQLTESLIKYASTAFFQFLRSNSEAVPRLCSEIRQNFEENLLNERVTYPMLSFLDILIGSGTIDAVLHDENDSFAEDIFRLLNLEVKGYKKLYKTASSISAFCQLIQVPRLSRRVLSKISVFLGLQHVHVRKTAATKLYEAIALHGDVTEIPEDNMDEILTLLSETDWTLPLVEVRPLRNELCQLMGIKPPVSGAAAAATITTNNLT
;
A
#
# COMPACT_ATOMS: atom_id res chain seq x y z
N MET A 1 27.46 -3.05 -34.71
CA MET A 1 26.14 -3.52 -35.19
C MET A 1 25.61 -4.59 -34.26
N LEU A 2 24.45 -4.49 -33.62
CA LEU A 2 23.63 -3.36 -33.18
C LEU A 2 22.78 -4.03 -32.07
N GLN A 3 23.14 -3.82 -30.80
CA GLN A 3 22.36 -4.21 -29.62
C GLN A 3 21.84 -2.94 -28.96
N SER A 4 20.52 -2.76 -29.07
CA SER A 4 19.62 -1.81 -28.40
C SER A 4 18.27 -2.57 -28.37
N ASP A 5 17.41 -2.56 -27.37
CA ASP A 5 17.25 -1.75 -26.16
C ASP A 5 16.57 -2.64 -25.10
N ASP A 6 17.13 -2.71 -23.88
CA ASP A 6 16.43 -3.18 -22.69
C ASP A 6 15.70 -1.98 -22.07
N ILE A 7 14.41 -1.86 -22.35
CA ILE A 7 13.50 -0.99 -21.60
C ILE A 7 12.78 -1.87 -20.59
N LYS A 8 13.00 -1.57 -19.30
CA LYS A 8 12.21 -2.10 -18.19
C LYS A 8 10.85 -1.37 -18.16
N ASP A 9 9.78 -2.13 -18.35
CA ASP A 9 8.41 -1.65 -18.18
C ASP A 9 7.99 -1.73 -16.70
N ASP A 10 7.68 -0.55 -16.15
CA ASP A 10 6.95 -0.34 -14.90
C ASP A 10 5.44 -0.57 -15.10
N ASP A 11 4.81 -1.23 -14.13
CA ASP A 11 3.42 -1.09 -13.66
C ASP A 11 2.35 -0.59 -14.66
N LEU A 12 1.93 -1.49 -15.56
CA LEU A 12 0.62 -1.47 -16.21
C LEU A 12 -0.26 -2.61 -15.66
N PRO A 13 -1.60 -2.51 -15.68
CA PRO A 13 -2.50 -3.54 -15.15
C PRO A 13 -2.42 -4.79 -16.04
N ALA A 14 -1.48 -5.67 -15.72
CA ALA A 14 -1.25 -6.92 -16.41
C ALA A 14 -2.40 -7.91 -16.17
N ASN A 15 -2.56 -8.80 -17.15
CA ASN A 15 -3.26 -10.09 -17.12
C ASN A 15 -4.67 -10.11 -17.72
N THR A 16 -4.75 -9.86 -19.02
CA THR A 16 -5.67 -10.62 -19.88
C THR A 16 -4.80 -11.56 -20.73
N LEU A 17 -4.72 -12.85 -20.38
CA LEU A 17 -4.00 -13.85 -21.17
C LEU A 17 -4.91 -14.31 -22.32
N GLU A 18 -4.37 -14.47 -23.53
CA GLU A 18 -5.16 -14.89 -24.70
C GLU A 18 -5.09 -16.41 -24.93
N HIS A 19 -3.95 -17.05 -24.61
CA HIS A 19 -3.67 -18.47 -24.86
C HIS A 19 -2.81 -19.10 -23.74
N PHE A 20 -2.82 -20.44 -23.64
CA PHE A 20 -1.92 -21.20 -22.75
C PHE A 20 -0.57 -21.44 -23.44
N THR A 21 0.41 -20.57 -23.21
CA THR A 21 1.69 -20.57 -23.94
C THR A 21 2.73 -21.55 -23.40
N GLU A 22 2.63 -21.95 -22.14
CA GLU A 22 3.64 -22.74 -21.42
C GLU A 22 3.40 -24.26 -21.51
N LEU A 23 2.60 -24.74 -22.47
CA LEU A 23 2.25 -26.17 -22.58
C LEU A 23 3.47 -27.10 -22.62
N ASP A 24 4.45 -26.82 -23.48
CA ASP A 24 5.65 -27.66 -23.63
C ASP A 24 6.51 -27.65 -22.36
N GLN A 25 6.62 -26.48 -21.71
CA GLN A 25 7.31 -26.34 -20.44
C GLN A 25 6.63 -27.18 -19.35
N VAL A 26 5.30 -27.13 -19.26
CA VAL A 26 4.51 -27.89 -18.28
C VAL A 26 4.60 -29.39 -18.55
N LEU A 27 4.57 -29.84 -19.81
CA LEU A 27 4.77 -31.24 -20.16
C LEU A 27 6.17 -31.74 -19.77
N GLN A 28 7.21 -30.93 -20.01
CA GLN A 28 8.57 -31.27 -19.59
C GLN A 28 8.69 -31.40 -18.06
N MET A 29 8.05 -30.50 -17.31
CA MET A 29 8.00 -30.58 -15.84
C MET A 29 7.30 -31.87 -15.37
N ILE A 30 6.22 -32.30 -16.03
CA ILE A 30 5.53 -33.57 -15.73
C ILE A 30 6.44 -34.78 -15.98
N ASP A 31 7.16 -34.80 -17.11
CA ASP A 31 8.06 -35.91 -17.45
C ASP A 31 9.24 -36.02 -16.47
N GLN A 32 9.68 -34.90 -15.89
CA GLN A 32 10.79 -34.82 -14.95
C GLN A 32 10.40 -34.92 -13.47
N ILE A 33 9.16 -35.29 -13.13
CA ILE A 33 8.71 -35.44 -11.73
C ILE A 33 9.65 -36.39 -10.96
N LYS A 34 10.21 -35.88 -9.86
CA LYS A 34 11.08 -36.60 -8.91
C LYS A 34 10.30 -37.08 -7.69
N SER A 35 10.95 -37.93 -6.89
CA SER A 35 10.46 -38.33 -5.56
C SER A 35 10.19 -37.10 -4.68
N ILE A 36 9.09 -37.13 -3.91
CA ILE A 36 8.74 -36.07 -2.97
C ILE A 36 9.81 -35.83 -1.89
N LYS A 37 10.68 -36.82 -1.63
CA LYS A 37 11.80 -36.71 -0.69
C LYS A 37 13.06 -36.07 -1.29
N ALA A 38 13.08 -35.79 -2.60
CA ALA A 38 14.22 -35.15 -3.24
C ALA A 38 14.36 -33.70 -2.77
N SER A 39 15.58 -33.26 -2.43
CA SER A 39 15.85 -31.89 -1.95
C SER A 39 15.47 -30.77 -2.93
N SER A 40 15.31 -31.11 -4.22
CA SER A 40 14.91 -30.18 -5.29
C SER A 40 13.40 -30.17 -5.56
N PHE A 41 12.63 -31.11 -4.99
CA PHE A 41 11.22 -31.31 -5.33
C PHE A 41 10.36 -30.08 -5.05
N GLU A 42 10.47 -29.48 -3.86
CA GLU A 42 9.62 -28.33 -3.49
C GLU A 42 9.80 -27.15 -4.44
N ARG A 43 11.05 -26.85 -4.86
CA ARG A 43 11.34 -25.80 -5.83
C ARG A 43 10.73 -26.09 -7.21
N GLU A 44 10.84 -27.33 -7.67
CA GLU A 44 10.31 -27.76 -8.98
C GLU A 44 8.78 -27.79 -9.00
N PHE A 45 8.16 -28.27 -7.92
CA PHE A 45 6.72 -28.24 -7.74
C PHE A 45 6.18 -26.81 -7.64
N GLU A 46 6.85 -25.93 -6.90
CA GLU A 46 6.44 -24.52 -6.78
C GLU A 46 6.50 -23.82 -8.15
N GLN A 47 7.53 -24.08 -8.95
CA GLN A 47 7.64 -23.55 -10.30
C GLN A 47 6.46 -24.00 -11.19
N TYR A 48 6.12 -25.29 -11.16
CA TYR A 48 4.96 -25.84 -11.87
C TYR A 48 3.64 -25.21 -11.39
N ALA A 49 3.47 -25.06 -10.07
CA ALA A 49 2.28 -24.45 -9.49
C ALA A 49 2.13 -22.96 -9.84
N GLN A 50 3.23 -22.20 -9.84
CA GLN A 50 3.22 -20.79 -10.23
C GLN A 50 2.82 -20.59 -11.69
N VAL A 51 3.31 -21.42 -12.61
CA VAL A 51 2.94 -21.35 -14.04
C VAL A 51 1.43 -21.55 -14.22
N LEU A 52 0.86 -22.62 -13.65
CA LEU A 52 -0.56 -22.92 -13.82
C LEU A 52 -1.47 -21.94 -13.06
N THR A 53 -1.06 -21.42 -11.90
CA THR A 53 -1.88 -20.51 -11.09
C THR A 53 -2.11 -19.15 -11.77
N ARG A 54 -1.23 -18.72 -12.70
CA ARG A 54 -1.45 -17.52 -13.54
C ARG A 54 -2.76 -17.55 -14.32
N TYR A 55 -3.23 -18.75 -14.65
CA TYR A 55 -4.46 -18.97 -15.42
C TYR A 55 -5.71 -19.08 -14.56
N GLN A 56 -5.63 -18.87 -13.24
CA GLN A 56 -6.76 -19.07 -12.33
C GLN A 56 -7.94 -18.13 -12.60
N GLU A 57 -7.69 -16.91 -13.09
CA GLU A 57 -8.74 -15.95 -13.49
C GLU A 57 -9.37 -16.29 -14.85
N GLN A 58 -8.64 -17.00 -15.71
CA GLN A 58 -9.06 -17.41 -17.07
C GLN A 58 -8.83 -18.91 -17.31
N PRO A 59 -9.40 -19.81 -16.48
CA PRO A 59 -9.02 -21.23 -16.47
C PRO A 59 -9.47 -22.00 -17.71
N HIS A 60 -10.40 -21.44 -18.50
CA HIS A 60 -10.89 -22.02 -19.74
C HIS A 60 -9.80 -22.13 -20.83
N LEU A 61 -8.71 -21.37 -20.70
CA LEU A 61 -7.55 -21.47 -21.60
C LEU A 61 -6.83 -22.82 -21.53
N LEU A 62 -7.01 -23.57 -20.43
CA LEU A 62 -6.44 -24.92 -20.28
C LEU A 62 -7.27 -26.00 -20.99
N ASP A 63 -8.55 -25.76 -21.30
CA ASP A 63 -9.50 -26.77 -21.80
C ASP A 63 -8.99 -27.61 -22.98
N PRO A 64 -8.38 -27.02 -24.03
CA PRO A 64 -7.91 -27.77 -25.19
C PRO A 64 -6.78 -28.75 -24.86
N HIS A 65 -6.10 -28.56 -23.71
CA HIS A 65 -4.87 -29.27 -23.36
C HIS A 65 -5.04 -30.24 -22.18
N LEU A 66 -6.20 -30.24 -21.51
CA LEU A 66 -6.44 -31.08 -20.33
C LEU A 66 -6.26 -32.57 -20.61
N GLU A 67 -6.76 -33.06 -21.75
CA GLU A 67 -6.67 -34.49 -22.10
C GLU A 67 -5.21 -34.94 -22.18
N LEU A 68 -4.34 -34.13 -22.79
CA LEU A 68 -2.91 -34.44 -22.91
C LEU A 68 -2.21 -34.39 -21.55
N LEU A 69 -2.45 -33.35 -20.75
CA LEU A 69 -1.84 -33.18 -19.43
C LEU A 69 -2.25 -34.31 -18.47
N LEU A 70 -3.54 -34.65 -18.43
CA LEU A 70 -4.06 -35.71 -17.57
C LEU A 70 -3.58 -37.09 -18.02
N SER A 71 -3.62 -37.38 -19.32
CA SER A 71 -3.18 -38.69 -19.83
C SER A 71 -1.71 -38.97 -19.51
N ARG A 72 -0.84 -37.95 -19.59
CA ARG A 72 0.59 -38.06 -19.20
C ARG A 72 0.76 -38.41 -17.72
N LEU A 73 0.13 -37.67 -16.81
CA LEU A 73 0.21 -37.92 -15.37
C LEU A 73 -0.39 -39.27 -14.97
N LEU A 74 -1.57 -39.60 -15.51
CA LEU A 74 -2.27 -40.87 -15.20
C LEU A 74 -1.50 -42.09 -15.72
N THR A 75 -0.85 -41.99 -16.87
CA THR A 75 0.02 -43.05 -17.40
C THR A 75 1.19 -43.32 -16.46
N LYS A 76 1.79 -42.26 -15.88
CA LYS A 76 2.86 -42.40 -14.88
C LYS A 76 2.33 -43.04 -13.60
N ILE A 77 1.19 -42.56 -13.08
CA ILE A 77 0.57 -43.06 -11.83
C ILE A 77 0.24 -44.56 -11.90
N ARG A 78 -0.24 -45.04 -13.05
CA ARG A 78 -0.62 -46.45 -13.28
C ARG A 78 0.55 -47.43 -13.35
N GLN A 79 1.80 -46.97 -13.33
CA GLN A 79 2.96 -47.86 -13.38
C GLN A 79 3.05 -48.70 -12.08
N THR A 80 3.00 -50.02 -12.23
CA THR A 80 2.96 -50.99 -11.12
C THR A 80 4.19 -50.95 -10.21
N ASN A 81 5.35 -50.52 -10.72
CA ASN A 81 6.62 -50.44 -9.99
C ASN A 81 7.03 -49.01 -9.62
N LEU A 82 6.13 -48.02 -9.70
CA LEU A 82 6.47 -46.65 -9.33
C LEU A 82 6.69 -46.55 -7.80
N PRO A 83 7.78 -45.94 -7.31
CA PRO A 83 7.94 -45.69 -5.87
C PRO A 83 6.81 -44.80 -5.32
N ASP A 84 6.37 -45.06 -4.10
CA ASP A 84 5.27 -44.32 -3.47
C ASP A 84 5.53 -42.81 -3.43
N ASP A 85 6.77 -42.42 -3.12
CA ASP A 85 7.20 -41.01 -3.10
C ASP A 85 7.04 -40.29 -4.45
N GLU A 86 7.26 -40.99 -5.56
CA GLU A 86 7.05 -40.44 -6.92
C GLU A 86 5.57 -40.45 -7.30
N ARG A 87 4.81 -41.43 -6.82
CA ARG A 87 3.36 -41.49 -7.02
C ARG A 87 2.65 -40.34 -6.29
N HIS A 88 3.03 -40.08 -5.04
CA HIS A 88 2.54 -38.93 -4.28
C HIS A 88 2.86 -37.60 -4.97
N ALA A 89 4.09 -37.44 -5.47
CA ALA A 89 4.48 -36.29 -6.28
C ALA A 89 3.59 -36.11 -7.52
N ALA A 90 3.32 -37.18 -8.28
CA ALA A 90 2.44 -37.12 -9.44
C ALA A 90 1.00 -36.72 -9.10
N PHE A 91 0.44 -37.20 -7.98
CA PHE A 91 -0.86 -36.75 -7.50
C PHE A 91 -0.87 -35.28 -7.08
N LYS A 92 0.22 -34.77 -6.47
CA LYS A 92 0.37 -33.34 -6.13
C LYS A 92 0.31 -32.46 -7.38
N TYR A 93 0.97 -32.88 -8.48
CA TYR A 93 0.93 -32.20 -9.77
C TYR A 93 -0.47 -32.23 -10.40
N LEU A 94 -1.15 -33.38 -10.33
CA LEU A 94 -2.51 -33.54 -10.84
C LEU A 94 -3.51 -32.67 -10.06
N TYR A 95 -3.32 -32.51 -8.76
CA TYR A 95 -4.16 -31.66 -7.91
C TYR A 95 -4.08 -30.18 -8.31
N ILE A 96 -2.92 -29.65 -8.73
CA ILE A 96 -2.81 -28.25 -9.19
C ILE A 96 -3.67 -28.00 -10.44
N ILE A 97 -3.67 -28.92 -11.41
CA ILE A 97 -4.55 -28.82 -12.59
C ILE A 97 -6.02 -28.84 -12.14
N CYS A 98 -6.35 -29.72 -11.18
CA CYS A 98 -7.67 -29.77 -10.57
C CYS A 98 -8.05 -28.47 -9.85
N LYS A 99 -7.11 -27.81 -9.18
CA LYS A 99 -7.32 -26.55 -8.46
C LYS A 99 -7.61 -25.40 -9.43
N VAL A 100 -6.84 -25.27 -10.51
CA VAL A 100 -6.99 -24.20 -11.51
C VAL A 100 -8.28 -24.40 -12.32
N ARG A 101 -8.54 -25.61 -12.82
CA ARG A 101 -9.66 -25.86 -13.75
C ARG A 101 -10.95 -26.38 -13.10
N THR A 102 -10.88 -26.80 -11.85
CA THR A 102 -11.92 -27.47 -11.03
C THR A 102 -12.18 -28.94 -11.36
N TYR A 103 -12.46 -29.73 -10.32
CA TYR A 103 -12.76 -31.17 -10.46
C TYR A 103 -13.93 -31.47 -11.41
N LYS A 104 -14.92 -30.56 -11.52
CA LYS A 104 -16.12 -30.77 -12.35
C LYS A 104 -15.82 -30.90 -13.84
N VAL A 105 -14.71 -30.31 -14.30
CA VAL A 105 -14.26 -30.45 -15.68
C VAL A 105 -13.33 -31.64 -15.80
N LEU A 106 -12.41 -31.81 -14.85
CA LEU A 106 -11.47 -32.94 -14.84
C LEU A 106 -12.14 -34.31 -14.87
N VAL A 107 -13.25 -34.50 -14.15
CA VAL A 107 -13.97 -35.80 -14.12
C VAL A 107 -14.36 -36.34 -15.50
N LYS A 108 -14.50 -35.48 -16.51
CA LYS A 108 -14.82 -35.89 -17.88
C LYS A 108 -13.65 -36.58 -18.59
N PHE A 109 -12.43 -36.35 -18.12
CA PHE A 109 -11.18 -36.86 -18.67
C PHE A 109 -10.56 -37.95 -17.80
N MET A 110 -11.15 -38.24 -16.63
CA MET A 110 -10.67 -39.30 -15.74
C MET A 110 -11.01 -40.68 -16.32
N PRO A 111 -10.12 -41.68 -16.18
CA PRO A 111 -10.40 -43.02 -16.67
C PRO A 111 -11.53 -43.71 -15.91
N HIS A 112 -12.25 -44.58 -16.61
CA HIS A 112 -13.45 -45.27 -16.11
C HIS A 112 -13.40 -46.79 -16.33
N GLU A 113 -12.21 -47.35 -16.60
CA GLU A 113 -12.02 -48.77 -16.87
C GLU A 113 -12.16 -49.60 -15.58
N LEU A 114 -12.72 -50.81 -15.68
CA LEU A 114 -12.92 -51.67 -14.50
C LEU A 114 -11.59 -52.15 -13.89
N SER A 115 -10.54 -52.24 -14.70
CA SER A 115 -9.16 -52.54 -14.28
C SER A 115 -8.63 -51.52 -13.26
N ASP A 116 -9.03 -50.25 -13.38
CA ASP A 116 -8.60 -49.19 -12.45
C ASP A 116 -9.32 -49.28 -11.09
N LEU A 117 -10.45 -49.99 -11.01
CA LEU A 117 -11.24 -50.05 -9.77
C LEU A 117 -10.48 -50.71 -8.64
N GLU A 118 -9.85 -51.86 -8.89
CA GLU A 118 -9.04 -52.52 -7.86
C GLU A 118 -7.81 -51.69 -7.51
N PHE A 119 -7.13 -51.15 -8.53
CA PHE A 119 -5.95 -50.31 -8.36
C PHE A 119 -6.21 -49.10 -7.46
N VAL A 120 -7.28 -48.34 -7.72
CA VAL A 120 -7.65 -47.17 -6.92
C VAL A 120 -8.12 -47.57 -5.53
N LEU A 121 -8.86 -48.68 -5.40
CA LEU A 121 -9.36 -49.17 -4.11
C LEU A 121 -8.21 -49.63 -3.19
N ASP A 122 -7.24 -50.37 -3.73
CA ASP A 122 -6.06 -50.82 -3.00
C ASP A 122 -5.17 -49.66 -2.57
N LEU A 123 -4.96 -48.67 -3.45
CA LEU A 123 -4.22 -47.47 -3.08
C LEU A 123 -4.94 -46.68 -1.98
N LEU A 124 -6.27 -46.55 -2.03
CA LEU A 124 -7.04 -45.87 -0.97
C LEU A 124 -6.95 -46.59 0.37
N ASP A 125 -6.97 -47.93 0.38
CA ASP A 125 -6.84 -48.73 1.61
C ASP A 125 -5.45 -48.63 2.25
N GLN A 126 -4.42 -48.27 1.48
CA GLN A 126 -3.06 -48.03 1.97
C GLN A 126 -2.88 -46.63 2.59
N GLN A 127 -3.83 -45.71 2.39
CA GLN A 127 -3.69 -44.34 2.91
C GLN A 127 -4.21 -44.23 4.35
N ASP A 128 -3.49 -43.50 5.21
CA ASP A 128 -3.98 -43.11 6.54
C ASP A 128 -4.63 -41.70 6.47
N PRO A 129 -5.93 -41.55 6.77
CA PRO A 129 -6.57 -40.23 6.84
C PRO A 129 -5.99 -39.29 7.90
N LYS A 130 -5.24 -39.80 8.88
CA LYS A 130 -4.56 -39.01 9.91
C LYS A 130 -3.22 -38.45 9.46
N GLU A 131 -2.66 -38.95 8.36
CA GLU A 131 -1.41 -38.46 7.79
C GLU A 131 -1.69 -37.24 6.92
N PHE A 132 -0.98 -36.12 7.16
CA PHE A 132 -1.29 -34.86 6.49
C PHE A 132 -0.42 -34.57 5.26
N ASP A 133 0.71 -35.27 5.10
CA ASP A 133 1.74 -34.89 4.12
C ASP A 133 1.33 -35.18 2.66
N HIS A 134 0.36 -36.08 2.44
CA HIS A 134 -0.02 -36.57 1.11
C HIS A 134 -1.53 -36.56 0.85
N TRP A 135 -2.26 -35.63 1.45
CA TRP A 135 -3.72 -35.54 1.31
C TRP A 135 -4.19 -35.35 -0.15
N GLU A 136 -3.36 -34.76 -1.03
CA GLU A 136 -3.66 -34.60 -2.46
C GLU A 136 -3.84 -35.96 -3.16
N THR A 137 -3.09 -36.98 -2.72
CA THR A 137 -3.23 -38.36 -3.20
C THR A 137 -4.61 -38.89 -2.88
N ARG A 138 -5.02 -38.78 -1.61
CA ARG A 138 -6.36 -39.19 -1.16
C ARG A 138 -7.46 -38.42 -1.89
N TYR A 139 -7.30 -37.10 -2.04
CA TYR A 139 -8.25 -36.25 -2.75
C TYR A 139 -8.47 -36.73 -4.18
N MET A 140 -7.38 -36.97 -4.93
CA MET A 140 -7.45 -37.38 -6.33
C MET A 140 -7.94 -38.82 -6.48
N LEU A 141 -7.57 -39.73 -5.59
CA LEU A 141 -8.07 -41.10 -5.57
C LEU A 141 -9.57 -41.17 -5.27
N LEU A 142 -10.07 -40.41 -4.29
CA LEU A 142 -11.50 -40.33 -4.00
C LEU A 142 -12.29 -39.75 -5.18
N LEU A 143 -11.73 -38.74 -5.85
CA LEU A 143 -12.30 -38.18 -7.07
C LEU A 143 -12.33 -39.23 -8.20
N TRP A 144 -11.25 -39.99 -8.39
CA TRP A 144 -11.20 -41.05 -9.39
C TRP A 144 -12.20 -42.17 -9.08
N MET A 145 -12.25 -42.60 -7.81
CA MET A 145 -13.21 -43.60 -7.35
C MET A 145 -14.67 -43.18 -7.62
N SER A 146 -14.97 -41.87 -7.50
CA SER A 146 -16.32 -41.35 -7.79
C SER A 146 -16.76 -41.53 -9.26
N ILE A 147 -15.81 -41.77 -10.16
CA ILE A 147 -16.05 -42.10 -11.57
C ILE A 147 -16.11 -43.61 -11.76
N LEU A 148 -15.23 -44.36 -11.11
CA LEU A 148 -15.18 -45.82 -11.22
C LEU A 148 -16.44 -46.49 -10.66
N VAL A 149 -17.06 -45.94 -9.61
CA VAL A 149 -18.36 -46.44 -9.09
C VAL A 149 -19.52 -46.22 -10.06
N LEU A 150 -19.38 -45.38 -11.09
CA LEU A 150 -20.41 -45.16 -12.11
C LEU A 150 -20.36 -46.18 -13.25
N ASN A 151 -19.51 -47.19 -13.15
CA ASN A 151 -19.42 -48.28 -14.11
C ASN A 151 -20.81 -48.96 -14.28
N PRO A 152 -21.21 -49.34 -15.51
CA PRO A 152 -22.53 -49.92 -15.78
C PRO A 152 -22.76 -51.33 -15.21
N PHE A 153 -21.72 -52.04 -14.77
CA PHE A 153 -21.87 -53.40 -14.23
C PHE A 153 -22.45 -53.40 -12.81
N HIS A 154 -23.24 -54.45 -12.50
CA HIS A 154 -23.76 -54.69 -11.16
C HIS A 154 -22.60 -54.99 -10.20
N MET A 155 -22.52 -54.27 -9.08
CA MET A 155 -21.32 -54.22 -8.23
C MET A 155 -21.05 -55.57 -7.57
N SER A 156 -22.11 -56.31 -7.24
CA SER A 156 -22.01 -57.66 -6.67
C SER A 156 -21.26 -58.65 -7.56
N ARG A 157 -21.19 -58.42 -8.88
CA ARG A 157 -20.42 -59.28 -9.79
C ARG A 157 -18.91 -59.11 -9.62
N LEU A 158 -18.47 -58.01 -9.02
CA LEU A 158 -17.06 -57.73 -8.76
C LEU A 158 -16.52 -58.52 -7.55
N ASP A 159 -17.41 -59.09 -6.74
CA ASP A 159 -17.09 -59.89 -5.55
C ASP A 159 -16.99 -61.40 -5.84
N VAL A 160 -17.40 -61.86 -7.03
CA VAL A 160 -17.58 -63.30 -7.34
C VAL A 160 -16.29 -63.99 -7.84
N TYR A 161 -15.22 -63.26 -8.16
CA TYR A 161 -14.08 -63.80 -8.93
C TYR A 161 -12.90 -64.40 -8.14
N GLU A 162 -12.94 -64.47 -6.81
CA GLU A 162 -11.86 -65.11 -6.03
C GLU A 162 -12.19 -66.53 -5.58
N THR A 163 -12.35 -67.46 -6.53
CA THR A 163 -12.22 -68.90 -6.23
C THR A 163 -11.66 -69.60 -7.46
N THR A 164 -10.35 -69.86 -7.47
CA THR A 164 -9.68 -71.12 -7.85
C THR A 164 -8.21 -70.89 -8.18
N THR A 165 -7.30 -71.44 -7.36
CA THR A 165 -6.27 -72.37 -7.84
C THR A 165 -5.82 -73.23 -6.67
N SER A 166 -6.26 -74.48 -6.69
CA SER A 166 -5.84 -75.54 -5.81
C SER A 166 -4.47 -76.06 -6.22
N SER A 167 -3.52 -76.12 -5.30
CA SER A 167 -2.41 -77.07 -5.36
C SER A 167 -2.40 -77.84 -4.05
N ALA A 168 -2.85 -79.09 -4.14
CA ALA A 168 -2.88 -80.06 -3.06
C ALA A 168 -1.45 -80.44 -2.65
N THR A 169 -1.13 -80.35 -1.36
CA THR A 169 -0.37 -81.41 -0.65
C THR A 169 -0.41 -81.22 0.88
N THR A 170 -0.95 -82.24 1.55
CA THR A 170 -0.60 -82.79 2.88
C THR A 170 -0.78 -81.96 4.17
N ASN A 171 -1.79 -82.39 4.96
CA ASN A 171 -1.85 -82.54 6.42
C ASN A 171 -1.03 -81.59 7.32
N CYS A 172 -1.70 -80.72 8.08
CA CYS A 172 -1.89 -80.82 9.54
C CYS A 172 -2.30 -79.48 10.20
N VAL A 173 -3.13 -79.62 11.23
CA VAL A 173 -3.51 -78.68 12.31
C VAL A 173 -4.54 -77.58 11.98
N VAL A 174 -5.66 -77.69 12.69
CA VAL A 174 -6.76 -76.73 12.81
C VAL A 174 -6.26 -75.45 13.48
N SER A 175 -6.29 -74.33 12.76
CA SER A 175 -6.33 -72.98 13.32
C SER A 175 -7.51 -72.21 12.73
N ASN A 176 -8.56 -72.05 13.54
CA ASN A 176 -9.71 -71.22 13.24
C ASN A 176 -9.29 -69.74 13.23
N HIS A 177 -8.93 -69.20 12.07
CA HIS A 177 -9.06 -67.78 11.74
C HIS A 177 -9.41 -67.65 10.25
N VAL A 178 -10.69 -67.84 9.93
CA VAL A 178 -11.23 -67.40 8.64
C VAL A 178 -11.43 -65.89 8.75
N GLN A 179 -10.43 -65.11 8.33
CA GLN A 179 -10.67 -63.70 7.96
C GLN A 179 -11.59 -63.72 6.74
N ALA A 180 -12.88 -63.43 6.95
CA ALA A 180 -13.80 -63.19 5.84
C ALA A 180 -13.30 -61.96 5.06
N LYS A 181 -12.82 -62.17 3.83
CA LYS A 181 -12.50 -61.05 2.92
C LYS A 181 -13.77 -60.19 2.77
N THR A 182 -13.66 -58.93 3.18
CA THR A 182 -14.75 -57.95 3.04
C THR A 182 -14.99 -57.69 1.55
N SER A 183 -16.25 -57.72 1.10
CA SER A 183 -16.59 -57.45 -0.31
C SER A 183 -16.13 -56.07 -0.75
N LYS A 184 -15.86 -55.87 -2.05
CA LYS A 184 -15.49 -54.56 -2.61
C LYS A 184 -16.59 -53.53 -2.35
N MET A 185 -17.86 -53.97 -2.41
CA MET A 185 -19.00 -53.13 -2.04
C MET A 185 -18.93 -52.62 -0.59
N GLU A 186 -18.60 -53.50 0.36
CA GLU A 186 -18.48 -53.13 1.78
C GLU A 186 -17.18 -52.33 2.04
N ARG A 187 -16.09 -52.57 1.30
CA ARG A 187 -14.87 -51.73 1.33
C ARG A 187 -15.20 -50.29 0.93
N ILE A 188 -15.89 -50.10 -0.20
CA ILE A 188 -16.30 -48.76 -0.68
C ILE A 188 -17.27 -48.09 0.30
N PHE A 189 -18.21 -48.85 0.89
CA PHE A 189 -19.10 -48.35 1.95
C PHE A 189 -18.31 -47.78 3.12
N LYS A 190 -17.33 -48.54 3.65
CA LYS A 190 -16.48 -48.14 4.77
C LYS A 190 -15.60 -46.93 4.42
N LEU A 191 -15.08 -46.86 3.19
CA LEU A 191 -14.32 -45.69 2.71
C LEU A 191 -15.18 -44.42 2.70
N CYS A 192 -16.43 -44.52 2.26
CA CYS A 192 -17.37 -43.39 2.31
C CYS A 192 -17.61 -42.92 3.75
N GLN A 193 -17.77 -43.84 4.71
CA GLN A 193 -17.90 -43.49 6.13
C GLN A 193 -16.63 -42.82 6.67
N LEU A 194 -15.47 -43.44 6.43
CA LEU A 194 -14.17 -42.98 6.92
C LEU A 194 -13.88 -41.55 6.46
N TYR A 195 -13.96 -41.30 5.15
CA TYR A 195 -13.60 -40.01 4.57
C TYR A 195 -14.70 -38.94 4.68
N ALA A 196 -15.97 -39.32 4.91
CA ALA A 196 -16.98 -38.34 5.31
C ALA A 196 -16.75 -37.81 6.74
N SER A 197 -16.05 -38.58 7.58
CA SER A 197 -15.71 -38.24 8.97
C SER A 197 -14.32 -37.58 9.12
N THR A 198 -13.64 -37.20 8.04
CA THR A 198 -12.38 -36.43 8.12
C THR A 198 -12.63 -34.92 8.16
N ASN A 199 -11.61 -34.19 8.63
CA ASN A 199 -11.63 -32.72 8.78
C ASN A 199 -10.79 -31.99 7.71
N ASP A 200 -10.61 -32.61 6.55
CA ASP A 200 -9.78 -32.10 5.46
C ASP A 200 -10.61 -31.84 4.18
N THR A 201 -9.93 -31.33 3.15
CA THR A 201 -10.48 -31.07 1.82
C THR A 201 -10.99 -32.34 1.12
N CYS A 202 -10.52 -33.53 1.51
CA CYS A 202 -10.95 -34.82 0.98
C CYS A 202 -12.42 -35.11 1.31
N SER A 203 -12.93 -34.62 2.43
CA SER A 203 -14.33 -34.80 2.85
C SER A 203 -15.35 -34.35 1.79
N ALA A 204 -15.04 -33.30 1.02
CA ALA A 204 -15.90 -32.84 -0.06
C ALA A 204 -15.92 -33.82 -1.26
N MET A 205 -14.80 -34.48 -1.55
CA MET A 205 -14.72 -35.51 -2.60
C MET A 205 -15.33 -36.81 -2.12
N ALA A 206 -15.16 -37.16 -0.84
CA ALA A 206 -15.86 -38.27 -0.22
C ALA A 206 -17.38 -38.09 -0.31
N ALA A 207 -17.90 -36.90 0.00
CA ALA A 207 -19.31 -36.56 -0.20
C ALA A 207 -19.77 -36.75 -1.66
N TYR A 208 -18.93 -36.39 -2.63
CA TYR A 208 -19.21 -36.60 -4.04
C TYR A 208 -19.22 -38.09 -4.42
N LEU A 209 -18.25 -38.88 -3.95
CA LEU A 209 -18.18 -40.34 -4.08
C LEU A 209 -19.42 -41.00 -3.48
N SER A 210 -19.76 -40.68 -2.22
CA SER A 210 -20.96 -41.18 -1.53
C SER A 210 -22.22 -40.92 -2.37
N ALA A 211 -22.35 -39.71 -2.92
CA ALA A 211 -23.48 -39.37 -3.77
C ALA A 211 -23.53 -40.15 -5.08
N LYS A 212 -22.41 -40.62 -5.63
CA LYS A 212 -22.39 -41.47 -6.83
C LYS A 212 -22.60 -42.95 -6.51
N TYR A 213 -22.11 -43.40 -5.36
CA TYR A 213 -22.19 -44.79 -4.93
C TYR A 213 -23.59 -45.15 -4.39
N PHE A 214 -24.12 -44.39 -3.42
CA PHE A 214 -25.36 -44.77 -2.72
C PHE A 214 -26.64 -44.59 -3.54
N ILE A 215 -26.61 -43.80 -4.61
CA ILE A 215 -27.79 -43.60 -5.49
C ILE A 215 -27.85 -44.61 -6.64
N ARG A 216 -26.86 -45.50 -6.73
CA ARG A 216 -26.78 -46.50 -7.80
C ARG A 216 -27.88 -47.54 -7.61
N SER A 217 -28.50 -47.99 -8.69
CA SER A 217 -29.71 -48.80 -8.64
C SER A 217 -29.56 -50.11 -7.87
N ASP A 218 -28.37 -50.71 -7.87
CA ASP A 218 -28.06 -51.96 -7.19
C ASP A 218 -27.38 -51.79 -5.82
N ILE A 219 -27.06 -50.55 -5.44
CA ILE A 219 -26.46 -50.20 -4.15
C ILE A 219 -27.52 -49.61 -3.21
N LYS A 220 -28.43 -48.79 -3.76
CA LYS A 220 -29.37 -47.97 -2.99
C LYS A 220 -30.22 -48.81 -2.02
N ASP A 221 -30.76 -49.93 -2.49
CA ASP A 221 -31.68 -50.78 -1.71
C ASP A 221 -30.96 -51.53 -0.58
N VAL A 222 -29.62 -51.58 -0.63
CA VAL A 222 -28.79 -52.29 0.36
C VAL A 222 -28.13 -51.33 1.35
N TYR A 223 -27.64 -50.19 0.87
CA TYR A 223 -26.71 -49.35 1.63
C TYR A 223 -27.16 -47.92 1.88
N LEU A 224 -28.14 -47.39 1.15
CA LEU A 224 -28.53 -45.97 1.29
C LEU A 224 -29.12 -45.69 2.68
N GLU A 225 -30.13 -46.45 3.10
CA GLU A 225 -30.77 -46.29 4.41
C GLU A 225 -29.75 -46.49 5.54
N ARG A 226 -28.95 -47.56 5.48
CA ARG A 226 -27.88 -47.83 6.45
C ARG A 226 -26.88 -46.68 6.57
N PHE A 227 -26.54 -46.02 5.46
CA PHE A 227 -25.61 -44.88 5.47
C PHE A 227 -26.25 -43.62 6.04
N LEU A 228 -27.51 -43.33 5.68
CA LEU A 228 -28.26 -42.19 6.22
C LEU A 228 -28.47 -42.36 7.73
N ASP A 229 -28.91 -43.54 8.18
CA ASP A 229 -29.12 -43.85 9.60
C ASP A 229 -27.83 -43.71 10.40
N TRP A 230 -26.71 -44.22 9.87
CA TRP A 230 -25.41 -44.02 10.50
C TRP A 230 -25.07 -42.53 10.69
N ILE A 231 -25.30 -41.68 9.69
CA ILE A 231 -25.06 -40.22 9.83
C ILE A 231 -26.02 -39.63 10.87
N MET A 232 -27.30 -39.99 10.83
CA MET A 232 -28.30 -39.46 11.76
C MET A 232 -27.95 -39.80 13.21
N ASP A 233 -27.59 -41.06 13.48
CA ASP A 233 -27.19 -41.54 14.80
C ASP A 233 -25.95 -40.81 15.34
N GLN A 234 -24.93 -40.58 14.48
CA GLN A 234 -23.72 -39.83 14.88
C GLN A 234 -24.05 -38.40 15.30
N HIS A 235 -24.92 -37.73 14.53
CA HIS A 235 -25.31 -36.34 14.79
C HIS A 235 -26.26 -36.19 15.97
N GLN A 236 -27.13 -37.18 16.22
CA GLN A 236 -27.98 -37.21 17.42
C GLN A 236 -27.17 -37.49 18.70
N ALA A 237 -26.10 -38.29 18.60
CA ALA A 237 -25.22 -38.55 19.73
C ALA A 237 -24.36 -37.34 20.10
N ASP A 238 -23.85 -36.59 19.12
CA ASP A 238 -22.96 -35.45 19.34
C ASP A 238 -23.01 -34.44 18.18
N THR A 239 -23.70 -33.33 18.37
CA THR A 239 -23.76 -32.26 17.35
C THR A 239 -22.46 -31.43 17.28
N VAL A 240 -21.62 -31.47 18.32
CA VAL A 240 -20.42 -30.63 18.46
C VAL A 240 -19.23 -31.23 17.72
N HIS A 241 -18.89 -32.50 17.95
CA HIS A 241 -17.66 -33.09 17.38
C HIS A 241 -17.82 -33.75 16.01
N VAL A 242 -19.05 -33.99 15.54
CA VAL A 242 -19.35 -34.50 14.19
C VAL A 242 -18.82 -33.59 13.09
N LYS A 243 -18.48 -34.17 11.93
CA LYS A 243 -17.79 -33.47 10.84
C LYS A 243 -18.77 -32.98 9.80
N PHE A 244 -18.53 -31.80 9.25
CA PHE A 244 -19.38 -31.25 8.18
C PHE A 244 -19.39 -32.13 6.91
N GLY A 245 -18.38 -33.00 6.72
CA GLY A 245 -18.29 -33.94 5.60
C GLY A 245 -19.48 -34.91 5.54
N GLN A 246 -20.00 -35.34 6.68
CA GLN A 246 -21.20 -36.17 6.78
C GLN A 246 -22.43 -35.41 6.25
N LEU A 247 -22.63 -34.15 6.68
CA LEU A 247 -23.69 -33.28 6.14
C LEU A 247 -23.49 -33.00 4.65
N ALA A 248 -22.25 -32.80 4.20
CA ALA A 248 -21.94 -32.59 2.79
C ALA A 248 -22.30 -33.82 1.94
N ALA A 249 -22.12 -35.03 2.46
CA ALA A 249 -22.50 -36.29 1.82
C ALA A 249 -24.03 -36.40 1.68
N VAL A 250 -24.78 -36.16 2.77
CA VAL A 250 -26.27 -36.13 2.71
C VAL A 250 -26.75 -35.10 1.71
N ALA A 251 -26.20 -33.88 1.76
CA ALA A 251 -26.52 -32.87 0.77
C ALA A 251 -26.24 -33.39 -0.65
N ALA A 252 -25.05 -33.93 -0.91
CA ALA A 252 -24.65 -34.40 -2.23
C ALA A 252 -25.55 -35.53 -2.77
N ILE A 253 -25.93 -36.49 -1.91
CA ILE A 253 -26.92 -37.54 -2.21
C ILE A 253 -28.24 -36.90 -2.64
N LEU A 254 -28.78 -35.97 -1.83
CA LEU A 254 -30.05 -35.28 -2.14
C LEU A 254 -29.99 -34.45 -3.44
N LYS A 255 -28.81 -34.04 -3.88
CA LYS A 255 -28.63 -33.28 -5.14
C LYS A 255 -28.58 -34.18 -6.37
N HIS A 256 -27.99 -35.36 -6.24
CA HIS A 256 -27.66 -36.23 -7.37
C HIS A 256 -28.61 -37.43 -7.50
N GLY A 257 -29.26 -37.84 -6.42
CA GLY A 257 -30.23 -38.94 -6.42
C GLY A 257 -31.55 -38.58 -7.11
N LYS A 258 -32.27 -39.61 -7.55
CA LYS A 258 -33.60 -39.45 -8.14
C LYS A 258 -34.62 -39.13 -7.05
N ARG A 259 -35.60 -38.27 -7.36
CA ARG A 259 -36.66 -37.88 -6.42
C ARG A 259 -37.39 -39.08 -5.84
N GLU A 260 -37.79 -40.03 -6.68
CA GLU A 260 -38.55 -41.23 -6.29
C GLU A 260 -37.80 -42.09 -5.26
N ASP A 261 -36.47 -42.19 -5.40
CA ASP A 261 -35.62 -42.97 -4.50
C ASP A 261 -35.40 -42.26 -3.16
N LEU A 262 -35.47 -40.92 -3.14
CA LEU A 262 -35.16 -40.10 -1.96
C LEU A 262 -36.40 -39.65 -1.18
N LEU A 263 -37.56 -39.60 -1.83
CA LEU A 263 -38.81 -39.16 -1.23
C LEU A 263 -39.19 -39.93 0.05
N PRO A 264 -38.98 -41.27 0.15
CA PRO A 264 -39.27 -42.01 1.38
C PRO A 264 -38.48 -41.54 2.61
N TYR A 265 -37.32 -40.91 2.39
CA TYR A 265 -36.45 -40.43 3.47
C TYR A 265 -36.62 -38.94 3.75
N ALA A 266 -37.38 -38.20 2.93
CA ALA A 266 -37.39 -36.74 2.95
C ALA A 266 -37.92 -36.15 4.27
N ASP A 267 -39.07 -36.63 4.77
CA ASP A 267 -39.63 -36.18 6.05
C ASP A 267 -38.74 -36.57 7.24
N LYS A 268 -38.21 -37.81 7.23
CA LYS A 268 -37.26 -38.30 8.25
C LYS A 268 -36.02 -37.42 8.32
N LEU A 269 -35.46 -37.06 7.16
CA LEU A 269 -34.28 -36.21 7.06
C LEU A 269 -34.57 -34.76 7.44
N LEU A 270 -35.78 -34.24 7.16
CA LEU A 270 -36.18 -32.88 7.54
C LEU A 270 -36.26 -32.75 9.07
N GLN A 271 -36.99 -33.68 9.70
CA GLN A 271 -37.10 -33.73 11.16
C GLN A 271 -35.74 -33.89 11.83
N TRP A 272 -34.88 -34.76 11.28
CA TRP A 272 -33.53 -34.93 11.79
C TRP A 272 -32.70 -33.66 11.67
N ILE A 273 -32.60 -33.06 10.47
CA ILE A 273 -31.72 -31.91 10.27
C ILE A 273 -32.21 -30.71 11.07
N GLY A 274 -33.53 -30.49 11.16
CA GLY A 274 -34.16 -29.48 12.01
C GLY A 274 -33.78 -29.64 13.48
N SER A 275 -33.81 -30.87 14.00
CA SER A 275 -33.43 -31.16 15.40
C SER A 275 -31.96 -30.88 15.74
N CYS A 276 -31.05 -30.83 14.75
CA CYS A 276 -29.63 -30.60 14.99
C CYS A 276 -29.29 -29.15 15.37
N ASN A 277 -30.17 -28.17 15.11
CA ASN A 277 -30.02 -26.76 15.47
C ASN A 277 -28.66 -26.11 15.10
N TYR A 278 -28.07 -26.46 13.95
CA TYR A 278 -26.78 -25.89 13.51
C TYR A 278 -26.82 -24.39 13.22
N LYS A 279 -28.01 -23.79 13.14
CA LYS A 279 -28.21 -22.35 12.95
C LYS A 279 -27.74 -21.49 14.13
N ASP A 280 -27.75 -22.05 15.35
CA ASP A 280 -27.35 -21.35 16.58
C ASP A 280 -25.87 -21.59 16.94
N GLY A 281 -25.17 -22.45 16.19
CA GLY A 281 -23.77 -22.79 16.40
C GLY A 281 -22.79 -21.89 15.64
N ASN A 282 -21.53 -21.88 16.08
CA ASN A 282 -20.45 -21.10 15.45
C ASN A 282 -19.78 -21.81 14.25
N ASP A 283 -20.20 -23.03 13.89
CA ASP A 283 -19.62 -23.79 12.77
C ASP A 283 -20.27 -23.43 11.43
N PHE A 284 -19.62 -22.53 10.72
CA PHE A 284 -20.06 -22.05 9.40
C PHE A 284 -20.25 -23.17 8.36
N LEU A 285 -19.38 -24.20 8.34
CA LEU A 285 -19.47 -25.27 7.33
C LEU A 285 -20.65 -26.20 7.61
N LYS A 286 -20.95 -26.46 8.89
CA LYS A 286 -22.16 -27.18 9.28
C LYS A 286 -23.41 -26.40 8.89
N TYR A 287 -23.50 -25.11 9.23
CA TYR A 287 -24.68 -24.31 8.89
C TYR A 287 -24.85 -24.16 7.36
N LYS A 288 -23.76 -23.98 6.61
CA LYS A 288 -23.81 -23.97 5.13
C LYS A 288 -24.35 -25.28 4.55
N ASN A 289 -23.99 -26.43 5.11
CA ASN A 289 -24.51 -27.71 4.63
C ASN A 289 -25.93 -27.99 5.14
N TYR A 290 -26.29 -27.55 6.35
CA TYR A 290 -27.67 -27.53 6.86
C TYR A 290 -28.61 -26.84 5.86
N VAL A 291 -28.32 -25.60 5.46
CA VAL A 291 -29.14 -24.87 4.47
C VAL A 291 -29.17 -25.57 3.10
N LYS A 292 -28.08 -26.27 2.73
CA LYS A 292 -28.06 -27.08 1.51
C LYS A 292 -28.89 -28.35 1.59
N ILE A 293 -29.02 -28.95 2.76
CA ILE A 293 -29.89 -30.12 2.98
C ILE A 293 -31.34 -29.65 2.92
N ILE A 294 -31.72 -28.63 3.70
CA ILE A 294 -33.06 -28.02 3.71
C ILE A 294 -33.53 -27.68 2.30
N GLN A 295 -32.73 -26.93 1.51
CA GLN A 295 -33.12 -26.58 0.14
C GLN A 295 -33.38 -27.81 -0.73
N ARG A 296 -32.62 -28.89 -0.55
CA ARG A 296 -32.69 -30.07 -1.42
C ARG A 296 -33.83 -30.98 -1.01
N ILE A 297 -34.12 -31.09 0.28
CA ILE A 297 -35.32 -31.76 0.81
C ILE A 297 -36.58 -31.12 0.23
N GLY A 298 -36.70 -29.79 0.23
CA GLY A 298 -37.84 -29.11 -0.42
C GLY A 298 -37.96 -29.43 -1.91
N LEU A 299 -36.83 -29.58 -2.62
CA LEU A 299 -36.81 -30.03 -4.02
C LEU A 299 -37.04 -31.54 -4.19
N VAL A 300 -36.97 -32.35 -3.14
CA VAL A 300 -37.41 -33.75 -3.18
C VAL A 300 -38.92 -33.81 -2.96
N HIS A 301 -39.47 -33.07 -2.01
CA HIS A 301 -40.93 -33.00 -1.80
C HIS A 301 -41.68 -32.49 -3.04
N LEU A 302 -41.22 -31.38 -3.63
CA LEU A 302 -41.87 -30.79 -4.81
C LEU A 302 -41.42 -31.47 -6.11
N LYS A 303 -42.37 -31.92 -6.94
CA LYS A 303 -42.07 -32.48 -8.27
C LYS A 303 -41.33 -31.45 -9.15
N PRO A 304 -40.30 -31.85 -9.91
CA PRO A 304 -39.64 -30.96 -10.85
C PRO A 304 -40.63 -30.44 -11.88
N ARG A 305 -40.83 -29.13 -11.93
CA ARG A 305 -41.66 -28.47 -12.94
C ARG A 305 -41.14 -27.09 -13.26
N ILE A 306 -41.64 -26.56 -14.36
CA ILE A 306 -41.45 -25.17 -14.77
C ILE A 306 -42.82 -24.51 -14.64
N ALA A 307 -42.97 -23.59 -13.67
CA ALA A 307 -44.21 -22.86 -13.47
C ALA A 307 -44.72 -22.24 -14.80
N SER A 308 -45.98 -22.51 -15.14
CA SER A 308 -46.64 -21.95 -16.33
C SER A 308 -46.82 -20.44 -16.22
N TRP A 309 -47.20 -19.98 -15.01
CA TRP A 309 -47.46 -18.60 -14.62
C TRP A 309 -46.23 -17.69 -14.60
N ARG A 310 -45.01 -18.25 -14.63
CA ARG A 310 -43.78 -17.46 -14.56
C ARG A 310 -43.69 -16.52 -15.77
N TYR A 311 -43.11 -15.35 -15.56
CA TYR A 311 -42.82 -14.42 -16.63
C TYR A 311 -41.87 -15.05 -17.66
N LYS A 312 -42.28 -15.02 -18.93
CA LYS A 312 -41.51 -15.54 -20.07
C LYS A 312 -41.16 -14.37 -20.98
N ARG A 313 -39.92 -13.88 -20.87
CA ARG A 313 -39.32 -13.08 -21.94
C ARG A 313 -39.30 -13.95 -23.20
N GLY A 314 -39.97 -13.54 -24.29
CA GLY A 314 -40.27 -14.33 -25.50
C GLY A 314 -39.07 -14.88 -26.32
N THR A 315 -37.94 -15.16 -25.68
CA THR A 315 -36.70 -15.66 -26.29
C THR A 315 -36.09 -16.72 -25.39
N ARG A 316 -36.47 -17.99 -25.60
CA ARG A 316 -35.69 -19.13 -25.11
C ARG A 316 -34.75 -19.57 -26.22
N SER A 317 -33.46 -19.25 -26.01
CA SER A 317 -32.31 -19.74 -26.78
C SER A 317 -32.18 -19.20 -28.21
N LEU A 318 -31.11 -18.42 -28.43
CA LEU A 318 -30.65 -18.02 -29.75
C LEU A 318 -30.44 -19.26 -30.66
N ALA A 319 -30.02 -20.39 -30.08
CA ALA A 319 -29.84 -21.65 -30.80
C ALA A 319 -31.17 -22.28 -31.25
N THR A 320 -32.28 -22.03 -30.54
CA THR A 320 -33.61 -22.51 -30.97
C THR A 320 -34.17 -21.61 -32.08
N ASN A 321 -33.89 -20.31 -32.01
CA ASN A 321 -34.23 -19.35 -33.06
C ASN A 321 -33.39 -19.54 -34.34
N LEU A 322 -32.12 -19.96 -34.20
CA LEU A 322 -31.23 -20.26 -35.33
C LEU A 322 -31.52 -21.62 -35.98
N ASN A 323 -32.08 -22.57 -35.23
CA ASN A 323 -32.39 -23.93 -35.72
C ASN A 323 -33.81 -24.09 -36.28
N GLN A 324 -34.62 -23.03 -36.33
CA GLN A 324 -35.89 -23.05 -37.05
C GLN A 324 -35.71 -22.48 -38.47
N PRO A 325 -35.84 -23.30 -39.53
CA PRO A 325 -35.83 -22.79 -40.88
C PRO A 325 -37.20 -22.14 -41.16
N GLY A 326 -37.32 -20.83 -40.98
CA GLY A 326 -38.54 -20.12 -41.39
C GLY A 326 -38.85 -18.75 -40.79
N ALA A 327 -38.10 -18.20 -39.83
CA ALA A 327 -38.47 -16.92 -39.21
C ALA A 327 -37.75 -15.71 -39.86
N ARG A 328 -38.06 -15.43 -41.13
CA ARG A 328 -37.94 -14.08 -41.69
C ARG A 328 -39.35 -13.50 -41.81
N GLY A 329 -39.68 -12.58 -40.91
CA GLY A 329 -40.78 -11.62 -41.07
C GLY A 329 -42.19 -12.20 -41.01
N SER A 330 -42.81 -12.14 -39.84
CA SER A 330 -44.19 -11.68 -39.75
C SER A 330 -44.39 -10.95 -38.42
N ASP A 331 -44.52 -9.63 -38.51
CA ASP A 331 -45.35 -8.86 -37.59
C ASP A 331 -46.74 -9.51 -37.55
N ASN A 332 -47.26 -9.70 -36.34
CA ASN A 332 -48.57 -10.25 -35.93
C ASN A 332 -48.49 -11.55 -35.12
N ALA A 333 -48.21 -11.38 -33.83
CA ALA A 333 -48.84 -12.18 -32.78
C ALA A 333 -49.14 -11.27 -31.59
N ALA A 334 -50.05 -10.32 -31.82
CA ALA A 334 -50.95 -9.90 -30.76
C ALA A 334 -51.80 -11.12 -30.36
N GLU A 335 -52.13 -11.21 -29.07
CA GLU A 335 -53.20 -12.05 -28.53
C GLU A 335 -53.05 -13.56 -28.76
N SER A 336 -52.24 -14.18 -27.91
CA SER A 336 -52.70 -15.41 -27.29
C SER A 336 -52.77 -15.16 -25.78
N GLU A 337 -53.87 -14.57 -25.34
CA GLU A 337 -54.46 -14.96 -24.07
C GLU A 337 -54.58 -16.48 -24.11
N ALA A 338 -53.58 -17.17 -23.56
CA ALA A 338 -53.78 -18.55 -23.16
C ALA A 338 -54.81 -18.49 -22.04
N ASN A 339 -56.01 -18.99 -22.35
CA ASN A 339 -57.11 -19.27 -21.42
C ASN A 339 -56.59 -19.53 -20.00
N PRO A 340 -57.07 -18.81 -18.97
CA PRO A 340 -56.77 -19.10 -17.57
C PRO A 340 -57.20 -20.50 -17.10
N ASP A 341 -58.01 -21.21 -17.90
CA ASP A 341 -58.72 -22.44 -17.52
C ASP A 341 -58.16 -23.74 -18.14
N GLU A 342 -56.96 -23.76 -18.73
CA GLU A 342 -56.31 -25.04 -19.07
C GLU A 342 -55.71 -25.69 -17.81
N LEU A 343 -56.60 -26.36 -17.05
CA LEU A 343 -56.32 -27.34 -15.99
C LEU A 343 -55.05 -27.01 -15.18
N GLU A 344 -55.15 -26.04 -14.26
CA GLU A 344 -54.20 -25.98 -13.15
C GLU A 344 -54.25 -27.34 -12.46
N GLU A 345 -53.24 -28.19 -12.68
CA GLU A 345 -53.02 -29.37 -11.84
C GLU A 345 -53.13 -28.89 -10.39
N GLU A 346 -54.09 -29.40 -9.62
CA GLU A 346 -54.22 -29.08 -8.21
C GLU A 346 -52.91 -29.53 -7.53
N ILE A 347 -52.05 -28.56 -7.23
CA ILE A 347 -50.70 -28.85 -6.77
C ILE A 347 -50.78 -29.07 -5.29
N VAL A 348 -50.76 -30.34 -4.89
CA VAL A 348 -50.61 -30.69 -3.49
C VAL A 348 -49.20 -30.28 -3.04
N VAL A 349 -49.14 -29.20 -2.27
CA VAL A 349 -47.92 -28.73 -1.59
C VAL A 349 -47.92 -29.34 -0.20
N PRO A 350 -46.94 -30.20 0.16
CA PRO A 350 -46.84 -30.75 1.50
C PRO A 350 -46.57 -29.66 2.55
N ASP A 351 -47.15 -29.79 3.75
CA ASP A 351 -46.95 -28.87 4.88
C ASP A 351 -45.46 -28.69 5.23
N SER A 352 -44.65 -29.74 5.02
CA SER A 352 -43.18 -29.69 5.22
C SER A 352 -42.47 -28.63 4.38
N ILE A 353 -43.11 -28.11 3.32
CA ILE A 353 -42.56 -27.02 2.51
C ILE A 353 -42.60 -25.67 3.24
N GLU A 354 -43.56 -25.45 4.14
CA GLU A 354 -43.62 -24.23 4.95
C GLU A 354 -42.38 -24.14 5.86
N GLU A 355 -42.04 -25.24 6.56
CA GLU A 355 -40.83 -25.35 7.38
C GLU A 355 -39.55 -25.11 6.53
N VAL A 356 -39.48 -25.68 5.33
CA VAL A 356 -38.35 -25.45 4.42
C VAL A 356 -38.22 -23.98 4.02
N ILE A 357 -39.34 -23.30 3.73
CA ILE A 357 -39.35 -21.88 3.36
C ILE A 357 -38.92 -21.02 4.55
N GLU A 358 -39.46 -21.29 5.74
CA GLU A 358 -39.13 -20.57 6.98
C GLU A 358 -37.63 -20.65 7.29
N GLU A 359 -37.04 -21.85 7.24
CA GLU A 359 -35.60 -22.04 7.47
C GLU A 359 -34.74 -21.32 6.42
N LEU A 360 -35.19 -21.27 5.15
CA LEU A 360 -34.50 -20.52 4.10
C LEU A 360 -34.61 -19.01 4.32
N LEU A 361 -35.78 -18.49 4.71
CA LEU A 361 -35.97 -17.07 5.02
C LEU A 361 -35.14 -16.64 6.24
N GLN A 362 -35.06 -17.49 7.26
CA GLN A 362 -34.19 -17.24 8.42
C GLN A 362 -32.70 -17.22 8.02
N ALA A 363 -32.29 -18.15 7.15
CA ALA A 363 -30.91 -18.20 6.65
C ALA A 363 -30.50 -16.99 5.79
N LEU A 364 -31.45 -16.22 5.22
CA LEU A 364 -31.16 -14.94 4.57
C LEU A 364 -30.64 -13.87 5.55
N ARG A 365 -30.85 -14.05 6.85
CA ARG A 365 -30.38 -13.15 7.93
C ARG A 365 -29.04 -13.58 8.54
N SER A 366 -28.47 -14.70 8.07
CA SER A 366 -27.22 -15.24 8.62
C SER A 366 -26.04 -14.28 8.45
N GLY A 367 -25.08 -14.29 9.39
CA GLY A 367 -23.81 -13.57 9.27
C GLY A 367 -22.94 -14.00 8.08
N GLY A 368 -23.06 -15.26 7.63
CA GLY A 368 -22.22 -15.81 6.55
C GLY A 368 -22.73 -15.54 5.13
N ASN A 369 -21.93 -14.88 4.28
CA ASN A 369 -22.31 -14.56 2.90
C ASN A 369 -22.71 -15.80 2.07
N ASP A 370 -21.95 -16.90 2.17
CA ASP A 370 -22.26 -18.15 1.46
C ASP A 370 -23.56 -18.82 1.92
N ILE A 371 -23.95 -18.58 3.18
CA ILE A 371 -25.18 -19.11 3.77
C ILE A 371 -26.35 -18.33 3.17
N ARG A 372 -26.30 -16.99 3.21
CA ARG A 372 -27.29 -16.11 2.56
C ARG A 372 -27.44 -16.43 1.06
N TRP A 373 -26.33 -16.63 0.35
CA TRP A 373 -26.33 -17.01 -1.06
C TRP A 373 -26.93 -18.40 -1.32
N SER A 374 -26.64 -19.37 -0.44
CA SER A 374 -27.22 -20.72 -0.53
C SER A 374 -28.73 -20.69 -0.28
N ALA A 375 -29.17 -19.90 0.70
CA ALA A 375 -30.58 -19.68 1.02
C ALA A 375 -31.33 -18.99 -0.14
N ALA A 376 -30.81 -17.89 -0.68
CA ALA A 376 -31.37 -17.18 -1.83
C ALA A 376 -31.55 -18.11 -3.06
N LYS A 377 -30.55 -18.93 -3.36
CA LYS A 377 -30.63 -19.93 -4.43
C LYS A 377 -31.65 -21.02 -4.16
N GLY A 378 -31.73 -21.47 -2.90
CA GLY A 378 -32.69 -22.46 -2.43
C GLY A 378 -34.11 -21.94 -2.61
N LEU A 379 -34.39 -20.76 -2.07
CA LEU A 379 -35.69 -20.09 -2.14
C LEU A 379 -36.13 -19.94 -3.59
N GLY A 380 -35.30 -19.36 -4.46
CA GLY A 380 -35.63 -19.25 -5.88
C GLY A 380 -35.92 -20.59 -6.58
N ARG A 381 -35.31 -21.70 -6.15
CA ARG A 381 -35.58 -23.04 -6.75
C ARG A 381 -36.84 -23.70 -6.19
N VAL A 382 -37.10 -23.55 -4.90
CA VAL A 382 -38.29 -24.09 -4.22
C VAL A 382 -39.52 -23.32 -4.71
N THR A 383 -39.48 -21.98 -4.69
CA THR A 383 -40.55 -21.10 -5.19
C THR A 383 -40.89 -21.37 -6.65
N ASN A 384 -39.91 -21.72 -7.51
CA ASN A 384 -40.16 -22.08 -8.92
C ASN A 384 -41.08 -23.31 -9.11
N ARG A 385 -41.31 -24.08 -8.05
CA ARG A 385 -42.17 -25.27 -8.06
C ARG A 385 -43.50 -25.04 -7.32
N LEU A 386 -43.75 -23.85 -6.77
CA LEU A 386 -44.98 -23.51 -6.05
C LEU A 386 -46.07 -22.94 -6.96
N PRO A 387 -47.37 -23.15 -6.63
CA PRO A 387 -48.48 -22.41 -7.21
C PRO A 387 -48.24 -20.91 -7.19
N LYS A 388 -48.93 -20.17 -8.07
CA LYS A 388 -48.74 -18.73 -8.22
C LYS A 388 -48.96 -17.99 -6.90
N GLU A 389 -50.02 -18.33 -6.17
CA GLU A 389 -50.41 -17.69 -4.91
C GLU A 389 -49.33 -17.87 -3.83
N LEU A 390 -48.97 -19.12 -3.52
CA LEU A 390 -47.91 -19.44 -2.55
C LEU A 390 -46.55 -18.87 -2.97
N ALA A 391 -46.26 -18.83 -4.27
CA ALA A 391 -45.02 -18.22 -4.75
C ALA A 391 -44.99 -16.70 -4.52
N ASP A 392 -46.13 -16.02 -4.70
CA ASP A 392 -46.26 -14.58 -4.45
C ASP A 392 -46.20 -14.24 -2.95
N GLU A 393 -46.72 -15.10 -2.07
CA GLU A 393 -46.53 -14.99 -0.62
C GLU A 393 -45.05 -15.04 -0.22
N VAL A 394 -44.30 -16.03 -0.75
CA VAL A 394 -42.85 -16.12 -0.51
C VAL A 394 -42.11 -14.87 -0.99
N ILE A 395 -42.52 -14.30 -2.14
CA ILE A 395 -41.96 -13.05 -2.66
C ILE A 395 -42.27 -11.90 -1.70
N GLY A 396 -43.49 -11.81 -1.19
CA GLY A 396 -43.89 -10.84 -0.17
C GLY A 396 -43.01 -10.94 1.08
N SER A 397 -42.80 -12.14 1.61
CA SER A 397 -41.92 -12.36 2.77
C SER A 397 -40.47 -11.93 2.52
N VAL A 398 -39.97 -12.06 1.28
CA VAL A 398 -38.62 -11.57 0.92
C VAL A 398 -38.59 -10.05 0.82
N ILE A 399 -39.65 -9.42 0.34
CA ILE A 399 -39.79 -7.96 0.29
C ILE A 399 -39.80 -7.38 1.71
N ASP A 400 -40.52 -8.02 2.63
CA ASP A 400 -40.60 -7.62 4.04
C ASP A 400 -39.24 -7.65 4.76
N ILE A 401 -38.27 -8.44 4.27
CA ILE A 401 -36.89 -8.45 4.77
C ILE A 401 -36.17 -7.12 4.49
N LEU A 402 -36.53 -6.40 3.42
CA LEU A 402 -35.94 -5.09 3.07
C LEU A 402 -36.55 -3.96 3.91
N ASN A 403 -36.56 -4.16 5.23
CA ASN A 403 -37.10 -3.22 6.21
C ASN A 403 -35.95 -2.53 6.97
N PRO A 404 -36.00 -1.20 7.21
CA PRO A 404 -34.97 -0.50 8.00
C PRO A 404 -34.72 -1.04 9.41
N LEU A 405 -35.67 -1.80 9.99
CA LEU A 405 -35.53 -2.44 11.29
C LEU A 405 -34.75 -3.77 11.26
N GLU A 406 -34.55 -4.35 10.08
CA GLU A 406 -33.80 -5.59 9.88
C GLU A 406 -32.27 -5.33 9.85
N PRO A 407 -31.44 -6.32 10.21
CA PRO A 407 -29.99 -6.18 10.15
C PRO A 407 -29.49 -6.08 8.69
N HIS A 408 -28.29 -5.54 8.51
CA HIS A 408 -27.74 -5.28 7.17
C HIS A 408 -27.44 -6.58 6.39
N GLU A 409 -27.24 -7.69 7.09
CA GLU A 409 -27.15 -9.03 6.52
C GLU A 409 -28.44 -9.43 5.81
N ALA A 410 -29.59 -9.10 6.42
CA ALA A 410 -30.90 -9.41 5.91
C ALA A 410 -31.17 -8.64 4.61
N TRP A 411 -30.84 -7.34 4.55
CA TRP A 411 -30.90 -6.55 3.32
C TRP A 411 -30.11 -7.16 2.17
N HIS A 412 -28.90 -7.62 2.46
CA HIS A 412 -28.07 -8.33 1.49
C HIS A 412 -28.70 -9.65 1.04
N GLY A 413 -29.17 -10.47 2.00
CA GLY A 413 -29.87 -11.72 1.70
C GLY A 413 -31.11 -11.50 0.83
N GLY A 414 -31.93 -10.50 1.16
CA GLY A 414 -33.11 -10.10 0.39
C GLY A 414 -32.77 -9.70 -1.04
N CYS A 415 -31.74 -8.84 -1.25
CA CYS A 415 -31.28 -8.47 -2.59
C CYS A 415 -30.83 -9.69 -3.42
N LEU A 416 -30.09 -10.63 -2.82
CA LEU A 416 -29.67 -11.86 -3.48
C LEU A 416 -30.86 -12.77 -3.83
N ALA A 417 -31.84 -12.88 -2.93
CA ALA A 417 -33.04 -13.69 -3.13
C ALA A 417 -33.91 -13.12 -4.26
N LEU A 418 -34.15 -11.80 -4.27
CA LEU A 418 -34.89 -11.11 -5.33
C LEU A 418 -34.19 -11.25 -6.70
N ALA A 419 -32.86 -11.14 -6.75
CA ALA A 419 -32.12 -11.39 -7.98
C ALA A 419 -32.28 -12.84 -8.48
N GLU A 420 -32.24 -13.83 -7.58
CA GLU A 420 -32.44 -15.24 -7.94
C GLU A 420 -33.89 -15.56 -8.37
N LEU A 421 -34.89 -14.90 -7.77
CA LEU A 421 -36.31 -14.98 -8.17
C LEU A 421 -36.52 -14.34 -9.55
N ALA A 422 -35.96 -13.16 -9.80
CA ALA A 422 -36.01 -12.46 -11.08
C ALA A 422 -35.45 -13.31 -12.22
N LYS A 423 -34.24 -13.89 -12.03
CA LYS A 423 -33.58 -14.73 -13.05
C LYS A 423 -34.38 -15.96 -13.47
N ARG A 424 -35.36 -16.39 -12.67
CA ARG A 424 -36.23 -17.54 -12.96
C ARG A 424 -37.59 -17.12 -13.56
N GLY A 425 -37.86 -15.82 -13.66
CA GLY A 425 -39.13 -15.26 -14.10
C GLY A 425 -40.23 -15.33 -13.04
N LEU A 426 -39.86 -15.45 -11.76
CA LEU A 426 -40.83 -15.60 -10.67
C LEU A 426 -41.35 -14.26 -10.15
N LEU A 427 -40.56 -13.19 -10.32
CA LEU A 427 -41.02 -11.83 -10.06
C LEU A 427 -41.84 -11.37 -11.29
N LEU A 428 -43.14 -11.19 -11.09
CA LEU A 428 -44.06 -10.72 -12.12
C LEU A 428 -43.94 -9.19 -12.27
N PRO A 429 -44.18 -8.61 -13.47
CA PRO A 429 -43.93 -7.20 -13.74
C PRO A 429 -44.61 -6.21 -12.76
N TYR A 430 -45.81 -6.52 -12.24
CA TYR A 430 -46.50 -5.62 -11.29
C TYR A 430 -45.71 -5.41 -9.98
N ARG A 431 -44.87 -6.38 -9.57
CA ARG A 431 -44.02 -6.24 -8.36
C ARG A 431 -42.91 -5.21 -8.55
N LEU A 432 -42.58 -4.80 -9.79
CA LEU A 432 -41.52 -3.83 -10.04
C LEU A 432 -41.82 -2.45 -9.43
N GLU A 433 -43.10 -2.06 -9.35
CA GLU A 433 -43.50 -0.78 -8.78
C GLU A 433 -43.14 -0.66 -7.30
N GLU A 434 -43.29 -1.77 -6.55
CA GLU A 434 -42.91 -1.90 -5.14
C GLU A 434 -41.39 -2.10 -4.96
N LEU A 435 -40.76 -2.90 -5.82
CA LEU A 435 -39.36 -3.29 -5.70
C LEU A 435 -38.36 -2.19 -6.06
N VAL A 436 -38.63 -1.38 -7.08
CA VAL A 436 -37.67 -0.36 -7.56
C VAL A 436 -37.37 0.72 -6.50
N PRO A 437 -38.34 1.21 -5.71
CA PRO A 437 -38.04 2.04 -4.55
C PRO A 437 -37.07 1.39 -3.54
N LEU A 438 -37.27 0.11 -3.20
CA LEU A 438 -36.41 -0.64 -2.28
C LEU A 438 -35.01 -0.88 -2.86
N LEU A 439 -34.94 -1.19 -4.17
CA LEU A 439 -33.69 -1.26 -4.92
C LEU A 439 -32.88 0.03 -4.80
N MET A 440 -33.53 1.19 -4.91
CA MET A 440 -32.83 2.46 -4.78
C MET A 440 -32.32 2.73 -3.37
N GLN A 441 -33.04 2.27 -2.34
CA GLN A 441 -32.54 2.34 -0.96
C GLN A 441 -31.31 1.44 -0.80
N ALA A 442 -31.34 0.22 -1.35
CA ALA A 442 -30.23 -0.72 -1.30
C ALA A 442 -28.98 -0.24 -2.07
N LEU A 443 -29.15 0.36 -3.26
CA LEU A 443 -28.05 0.94 -4.06
C LEU A 443 -27.31 2.08 -3.34
N PHE A 444 -27.97 2.76 -2.41
CA PHE A 444 -27.40 3.87 -1.65
C PHE A 444 -27.24 3.56 -0.16
N TYR A 445 -27.25 2.27 0.22
CA TYR A 445 -27.06 1.83 1.60
C TYR A 445 -25.60 2.00 2.01
N ASP A 446 -25.28 3.15 2.61
CA ASP A 446 -23.94 3.56 3.01
C ASP A 446 -24.05 4.24 4.39
N GLU A 447 -24.01 3.43 5.45
CA GLU A 447 -24.31 3.87 6.83
C GLU A 447 -23.14 3.60 7.78
N MET A 448 -23.00 4.45 8.79
CA MET A 448 -22.08 4.23 9.91
C MET A 448 -22.83 3.57 11.07
N LYS A 449 -22.43 2.34 11.42
CA LYS A 449 -22.87 1.68 12.66
C LYS A 449 -21.71 1.70 13.66
N GLY A 450 -21.77 2.64 14.62
CA GLY A 450 -20.66 2.92 15.52
C GLY A 450 -19.46 3.47 14.74
N TYR A 451 -18.32 2.76 14.79
CA TYR A 451 -17.10 3.12 14.07
C TYR A 451 -16.91 2.35 12.75
N MET A 452 -17.87 1.52 12.36
CA MET A 452 -17.77 0.69 11.15
C MET A 452 -18.71 1.22 10.08
N SER A 453 -18.18 1.32 8.85
CA SER A 453 -19.01 1.54 7.66
C SER A 453 -19.64 0.21 7.24
N VAL A 454 -20.95 0.24 6.98
CA VAL A 454 -21.75 -0.91 6.63
C VAL A 454 -22.53 -0.62 5.35
N GLY A 455 -22.66 -1.65 4.50
CA GLY A 455 -23.54 -1.62 3.34
C GLY A 455 -22.85 -1.82 2.00
N GLN A 456 -21.52 -1.97 1.97
CA GLN A 456 -20.79 -2.33 0.75
C GLN A 456 -21.37 -3.58 0.08
N HIS A 457 -21.58 -4.65 0.86
CA HIS A 457 -22.16 -5.90 0.38
C HIS A 457 -23.60 -5.70 -0.11
N ILE A 458 -24.42 -4.88 0.56
CA ILE A 458 -25.79 -4.57 0.13
C ILE A 458 -25.79 -3.87 -1.23
N ARG A 459 -24.95 -2.85 -1.41
CA ARG A 459 -24.85 -2.10 -2.68
C ARG A 459 -24.39 -2.98 -3.83
N ASP A 460 -23.42 -3.86 -3.59
CA ASP A 460 -22.97 -4.87 -4.56
C ASP A 460 -24.12 -5.83 -4.95
N ALA A 461 -24.85 -6.36 -3.95
CA ALA A 461 -26.01 -7.21 -4.21
C ALA A 461 -27.18 -6.48 -4.90
N ALA A 462 -27.36 -5.18 -4.65
CA ALA A 462 -28.32 -4.34 -5.35
C ALA A 462 -27.92 -4.14 -6.82
N CYS A 463 -26.64 -3.96 -7.11
CA CYS A 463 -26.12 -3.96 -8.49
C CYS A 463 -26.36 -5.32 -9.16
N TYR A 464 -26.16 -6.42 -8.44
CA TYR A 464 -26.50 -7.76 -8.93
C TYR A 464 -28.01 -7.91 -9.22
N MET A 465 -28.88 -7.32 -8.42
CA MET A 465 -30.31 -7.28 -8.66
C MET A 465 -30.66 -6.50 -9.93
N CYS A 466 -30.06 -5.32 -10.16
CA CYS A 466 -30.18 -4.58 -11.42
C CYS A 466 -29.75 -5.42 -12.63
N TRP A 467 -28.59 -6.09 -12.51
CA TRP A 467 -28.08 -6.98 -13.55
C TRP A 467 -29.05 -8.14 -13.84
N ALA A 468 -29.68 -8.70 -12.81
CA ALA A 468 -30.71 -9.72 -12.94
C ALA A 468 -31.97 -9.18 -13.65
N PHE A 469 -32.41 -7.96 -13.33
CA PHE A 469 -33.58 -7.33 -13.96
C PHE A 469 -33.37 -7.10 -15.46
N ALA A 470 -32.20 -6.59 -15.87
CA ALA A 470 -31.85 -6.39 -17.28
C ALA A 470 -31.98 -7.67 -18.13
N ARG A 471 -31.75 -8.83 -17.50
CA ARG A 471 -31.84 -10.14 -18.14
C ARG A 471 -33.25 -10.72 -18.09
N ALA A 472 -33.97 -10.47 -17.00
CA ALA A 472 -35.28 -11.04 -16.74
C ALA A 472 -36.40 -10.42 -17.58
N TYR A 473 -36.42 -9.08 -17.71
CA TYR A 473 -37.58 -8.36 -18.25
C TYR A 473 -37.38 -7.87 -19.68
N ASN A 474 -38.49 -7.65 -20.39
CA ASN A 474 -38.51 -6.94 -21.66
C ASN A 474 -38.32 -5.42 -21.47
N PRO A 475 -37.88 -4.70 -22.52
CA PRO A 475 -37.70 -3.25 -22.46
C PRO A 475 -38.97 -2.50 -22.03
N ASP A 476 -40.15 -2.93 -22.49
CA ASP A 476 -41.42 -2.25 -22.22
C ASP A 476 -41.83 -2.33 -20.75
N ASP A 477 -41.63 -3.47 -20.10
CA ASP A 477 -41.96 -3.67 -18.68
C ASP A 477 -41.07 -2.80 -17.76
N LEU A 478 -39.79 -2.63 -18.12
CA LEU A 478 -38.85 -1.80 -17.36
C LEU A 478 -38.93 -0.32 -17.70
N LYS A 479 -39.56 0.07 -18.81
CA LYS A 479 -39.61 1.44 -19.33
C LYS A 479 -39.97 2.50 -18.27
N PRO A 480 -40.95 2.29 -17.36
CA PRO A 480 -41.27 3.28 -16.32
C PRO A 480 -40.13 3.52 -15.31
N PHE A 481 -39.23 2.55 -15.17
CA PHE A 481 -38.19 2.54 -14.13
C PHE A 481 -36.79 2.82 -14.68
N VAL A 482 -36.60 2.78 -16.01
CA VAL A 482 -35.30 2.96 -16.68
C VAL A 482 -34.56 4.19 -16.17
N GLN A 483 -35.24 5.33 -16.07
CA GLN A 483 -34.60 6.58 -15.68
C GLN A 483 -34.06 6.53 -14.25
N LYS A 484 -34.83 5.95 -13.33
CA LYS A 484 -34.48 5.81 -11.92
C LYS A 484 -33.34 4.82 -11.73
N ILE A 485 -33.40 3.66 -12.39
CA ILE A 485 -32.37 2.61 -12.33
C ILE A 485 -31.07 3.08 -12.98
N SER A 486 -31.13 3.68 -14.17
CA SER A 486 -29.94 4.18 -14.89
C SER A 486 -29.23 5.28 -14.09
N SER A 487 -29.97 6.27 -13.58
CA SER A 487 -29.39 7.31 -12.72
C SER A 487 -28.80 6.73 -11.44
N GLY A 488 -29.47 5.75 -10.84
CA GLY A 488 -28.99 5.02 -9.66
C GLY A 488 -27.66 4.31 -9.89
N LEU A 489 -27.57 3.51 -10.95
CA LEU A 489 -26.37 2.77 -11.32
C LEU A 489 -25.22 3.71 -11.67
N LEU A 490 -25.45 4.77 -12.46
CA LEU A 490 -24.39 5.72 -12.79
C LEU A 490 -23.89 6.47 -11.55
N THR A 491 -24.79 6.85 -10.64
CA THR A 491 -24.42 7.47 -9.36
C THR A 491 -23.51 6.56 -8.55
N VAL A 492 -23.83 5.27 -8.41
CA VAL A 492 -22.96 4.30 -7.74
C VAL A 492 -21.65 4.12 -8.51
N ALA A 493 -21.70 4.03 -9.84
CA ALA A 493 -20.51 3.86 -10.68
C ALA A 493 -19.48 4.98 -10.52
N VAL A 494 -19.91 6.24 -10.29
CA VAL A 494 -18.99 7.37 -10.15
C VAL A 494 -18.71 7.82 -8.71
N PHE A 495 -19.67 7.66 -7.79
CA PHE A 495 -19.59 8.26 -6.45
C PHE A 495 -19.51 7.26 -5.29
N ASP A 496 -19.55 5.94 -5.55
CA ASP A 496 -19.32 4.98 -4.49
C ASP A 496 -17.87 5.06 -3.97
N ARG A 497 -17.67 4.92 -2.66
CA ARG A 497 -16.35 4.87 -2.03
C ARG A 497 -15.60 3.59 -2.41
N GLU A 498 -16.32 2.47 -2.47
CA GLU A 498 -15.77 1.13 -2.66
C GLU A 498 -15.63 0.80 -4.15
N ILE A 499 -14.42 0.37 -4.54
CA ILE A 499 -14.10 0.08 -5.95
C ILE A 499 -14.96 -1.03 -6.55
N ASN A 500 -15.27 -2.06 -5.75
CA ASN A 500 -16.08 -3.19 -6.20
C ASN A 500 -17.52 -2.76 -6.52
N CYS A 501 -18.11 -1.86 -5.73
CA CYS A 501 -19.44 -1.33 -5.99
C CYS A 501 -19.46 -0.47 -7.26
N ARG A 502 -18.43 0.37 -7.50
CA ARG A 502 -18.33 1.15 -8.74
C ARG A 502 -18.30 0.25 -9.98
N ARG A 503 -17.49 -0.82 -9.92
CA ARG A 503 -17.37 -1.82 -10.99
C ARG A 503 -18.66 -2.63 -11.19
N ALA A 504 -19.31 -3.05 -10.10
CA ALA A 504 -20.56 -3.79 -10.16
C ALA A 504 -21.69 -2.94 -10.78
N ALA A 505 -21.77 -1.65 -10.41
CA ALA A 505 -22.75 -0.73 -10.96
C ALA A 505 -22.51 -0.43 -12.45
N SER A 506 -21.25 -0.22 -12.85
CA SER A 506 -20.86 -0.08 -14.25
C SER A 506 -21.24 -1.32 -15.08
N ALA A 507 -20.93 -2.53 -14.58
CA ALA A 507 -21.28 -3.77 -15.26
C ALA A 507 -22.79 -3.98 -15.37
N ALA A 508 -23.56 -3.65 -14.32
CA ALA A 508 -25.02 -3.72 -14.35
C ALA A 508 -25.64 -2.69 -15.32
N PHE A 509 -25.05 -1.50 -15.42
CA PHE A 509 -25.44 -0.49 -16.40
C PHE A 509 -25.17 -0.99 -17.83
N GLN A 510 -23.96 -1.49 -18.11
CA GLN A 510 -23.58 -2.04 -19.41
C GLN A 510 -24.49 -3.20 -19.84
N GLU A 511 -24.81 -4.13 -18.93
CA GLU A 511 -25.74 -5.23 -19.21
C GLU A 511 -27.14 -4.70 -19.58
N SER A 512 -27.61 -3.65 -18.88
CA SER A 512 -28.91 -3.02 -19.15
C SER A 512 -28.93 -2.34 -20.52
N VAL A 513 -27.89 -1.59 -20.86
CA VAL A 513 -27.73 -0.95 -22.18
C VAL A 513 -27.76 -2.00 -23.29
N GLY A 514 -26.95 -3.05 -23.17
CA GLY A 514 -26.82 -4.08 -24.21
C GLY A 514 -28.08 -4.94 -24.41
N ARG A 515 -28.87 -5.20 -23.34
CA ARG A 515 -30.04 -6.08 -23.41
C ARG A 515 -31.39 -5.39 -23.55
N LEU A 516 -31.52 -4.17 -23.04
CA LEU A 516 -32.77 -3.44 -23.05
C LEU A 516 -32.79 -2.35 -24.13
N GLY A 517 -31.63 -1.76 -24.44
CA GLY A 517 -31.48 -0.76 -25.50
C GLY A 517 -32.21 0.57 -25.26
N ASN A 518 -32.90 0.72 -24.12
CA ASN A 518 -33.74 1.88 -23.81
C ASN A 518 -33.15 2.80 -22.73
N PHE A 519 -31.90 2.56 -22.30
CA PHE A 519 -31.19 3.42 -21.35
C PHE A 519 -30.67 4.68 -22.06
N PRO A 520 -31.04 5.90 -21.62
CA PRO A 520 -30.64 7.15 -22.27
C PRO A 520 -29.12 7.27 -22.42
N PHE A 521 -28.63 7.56 -23.64
CA PHE A 521 -27.20 7.72 -23.93
C PHE A 521 -26.32 6.54 -23.46
N GLY A 522 -26.92 5.35 -23.39
CA GLY A 522 -26.31 4.20 -22.75
C GLY A 522 -25.01 3.74 -23.40
N ILE A 523 -24.91 3.82 -24.73
CA ILE A 523 -23.73 3.36 -25.48
C ILE A 523 -22.56 4.29 -25.19
N GLU A 524 -22.76 5.60 -25.34
CA GLU A 524 -21.75 6.64 -25.16
C GLU A 524 -21.26 6.75 -23.71
N ILE A 525 -22.13 6.47 -22.74
CA ILE A 525 -21.77 6.44 -21.34
C ILE A 525 -21.02 5.15 -21.01
N SER A 526 -21.51 3.99 -21.48
CA SER A 526 -20.91 2.69 -21.16
C SER A 526 -19.47 2.56 -21.64
N THR A 527 -19.08 3.24 -22.73
CA THR A 527 -17.69 3.27 -23.20
C THR A 527 -16.77 4.06 -22.27
N THR A 528 -17.29 5.08 -21.59
CA THR A 528 -16.52 5.94 -20.67
C THR A 528 -16.52 5.41 -19.24
N THR A 529 -17.58 4.70 -18.85
CA THR A 529 -17.71 4.08 -17.53
C THR A 529 -17.19 2.64 -17.52
N ASP A 530 -16.09 2.33 -18.21
CA ASP A 530 -15.53 0.98 -18.24
C ASP A 530 -14.93 0.57 -16.87
N PHE A 531 -14.65 -0.73 -16.72
CA PHE A 531 -14.18 -1.36 -15.49
C PHE A 531 -12.89 -0.74 -14.90
N TYR A 532 -11.98 -0.25 -15.74
CA TYR A 532 -10.72 0.37 -15.33
C TYR A 532 -10.92 1.84 -15.01
N SER A 533 -11.64 2.57 -15.87
CA SER A 533 -11.90 4.00 -15.70
C SER A 533 -12.61 4.30 -14.39
N VAL A 534 -13.64 3.53 -14.03
CA VAL A 534 -14.36 3.67 -12.75
C VAL A 534 -13.57 3.13 -11.55
N GLY A 535 -12.44 2.45 -11.79
CA GLY A 535 -11.57 1.95 -10.73
C GLY A 535 -10.91 3.07 -9.95
N ILE A 536 -10.47 4.13 -10.64
CA ILE A 536 -9.78 5.27 -10.03
C ILE A 536 -10.79 6.28 -9.47
N ARG A 537 -10.85 6.39 -8.14
CA ARG A 537 -11.84 7.22 -7.42
C ARG A 537 -11.83 8.68 -7.85
N GLN A 538 -10.64 9.30 -7.94
CA GLN A 538 -10.52 10.71 -8.35
C GLN A 538 -10.98 10.93 -9.80
N ASN A 539 -10.60 10.03 -10.71
CA ASN A 539 -11.05 10.07 -12.10
C ASN A 539 -12.58 9.92 -12.21
N SER A 540 -13.14 8.99 -11.43
CA SER A 540 -14.58 8.73 -11.38
C SER A 540 -15.36 9.97 -10.93
N TYR A 541 -14.92 10.59 -9.83
CA TYR A 541 -15.56 11.78 -9.26
C TYR A 541 -15.42 13.03 -10.11
N LEU A 542 -14.29 13.23 -10.80
CA LEU A 542 -13.99 14.52 -11.44
C LEU A 542 -14.12 14.51 -12.97
N ASN A 543 -13.82 13.39 -13.63
CA ASN A 543 -13.79 13.34 -15.10
C ASN A 543 -14.98 12.54 -15.65
N ILE A 544 -15.24 11.34 -15.11
CA ILE A 544 -16.32 10.49 -15.60
C ILE A 544 -17.68 11.08 -15.22
N SER A 545 -17.84 11.53 -13.97
CA SER A 545 -19.09 12.16 -13.52
C SER A 545 -19.41 13.42 -14.34
N ASP A 546 -18.39 14.22 -14.68
CA ASP A 546 -18.49 15.43 -15.51
C ASP A 546 -18.89 15.10 -16.94
N TYR A 547 -18.31 14.05 -17.52
CA TYR A 547 -18.74 13.52 -18.82
C TYR A 547 -20.19 13.07 -18.80
N ILE A 548 -20.64 12.36 -17.77
CA ILE A 548 -22.05 11.93 -17.65
C ILE A 548 -22.98 13.14 -17.48
N ALA A 549 -22.55 14.14 -16.69
CA ALA A 549 -23.31 15.36 -16.46
C ALA A 549 -23.47 16.22 -17.73
N GLN A 550 -22.81 15.94 -18.85
CA GLN A 550 -23.17 16.61 -20.11
C GLN A 550 -24.61 16.28 -20.55
N TYR A 551 -25.12 15.11 -20.18
CA TYR A 551 -26.47 14.66 -20.50
C TYR A 551 -27.46 15.14 -19.43
N GLN A 552 -28.38 16.04 -19.81
CA GLN A 552 -29.31 16.71 -18.90
C GLN A 552 -30.08 15.76 -17.99
N VAL A 553 -30.47 14.61 -18.55
CA VAL A 553 -31.21 13.55 -17.86
C VAL A 553 -30.49 12.98 -16.62
N TYR A 554 -29.17 13.11 -16.53
CA TYR A 554 -28.36 12.61 -15.40
C TYR A 554 -27.78 13.71 -14.51
N ARG A 555 -27.83 14.99 -14.92
CA ARG A 555 -27.24 16.12 -14.16
C ARG A 555 -27.80 16.26 -12.76
N GLU A 556 -29.09 16.54 -12.65
CA GLU A 556 -29.74 16.79 -11.36
C GLU A 556 -29.65 15.57 -10.43
N PRO A 557 -29.88 14.31 -10.87
CA PRO A 557 -29.67 13.14 -10.02
C PRO A 557 -28.27 13.05 -9.41
N LEU A 558 -27.22 13.32 -10.21
CA LEU A 558 -25.84 13.30 -9.74
C LEU A 558 -25.58 14.42 -8.73
N ILE A 559 -26.02 15.65 -9.02
CA ILE A 559 -25.88 16.82 -8.13
C ILE A 559 -26.61 16.55 -6.80
N ASN A 560 -27.86 16.09 -6.88
CA ASN A 560 -28.67 15.82 -5.70
C ASN A 560 -28.08 14.72 -4.82
N HIS A 561 -27.51 13.66 -5.42
CA HIS A 561 -26.82 12.63 -4.65
C HIS A 561 -25.61 13.19 -3.90
N LEU A 562 -24.79 14.02 -4.55
CA LEU A 562 -23.64 14.66 -3.91
C LEU A 562 -24.07 15.52 -2.72
N VAL A 563 -25.08 16.37 -2.89
CA VAL A 563 -25.60 17.29 -1.85
C VAL A 563 -26.33 16.57 -0.70
N GLN A 564 -27.03 15.47 -1.01
CA GLN A 564 -27.81 14.76 0.00
C GLN A 564 -26.99 13.72 0.77
N ARG A 565 -26.04 13.05 0.10
CA ARG A 565 -25.33 11.87 0.65
C ARG A 565 -23.83 12.06 0.82
N LYS A 566 -23.16 12.88 -0.02
CA LYS A 566 -21.69 12.90 -0.07
C LYS A 566 -21.03 14.13 0.57
N VAL A 567 -21.68 15.30 0.58
CA VAL A 567 -21.17 16.48 1.30
C VAL A 567 -21.05 16.24 2.82
N GLY A 568 -21.93 15.43 3.41
CA GLY A 568 -21.87 15.07 4.84
C GLY A 568 -21.25 13.71 5.14
N HIS A 569 -20.59 13.09 4.15
CA HIS A 569 -20.01 11.75 4.31
C HIS A 569 -18.90 11.76 5.39
N TRP A 570 -18.74 10.67 6.15
CA TRP A 570 -17.77 10.60 7.27
C TRP A 570 -16.30 10.66 6.81
N ASP A 571 -15.98 10.09 5.65
CA ASP A 571 -14.65 10.17 4.99
C ASP A 571 -14.42 11.57 4.39
N SER A 572 -13.39 12.29 4.87
CA SER A 572 -13.07 13.65 4.42
C SER A 572 -12.65 13.72 2.95
N ALA A 573 -11.96 12.70 2.44
CA ALA A 573 -11.54 12.67 1.04
C ALA A 573 -12.74 12.60 0.08
N ILE A 574 -13.83 11.95 0.50
CA ILE A 574 -15.09 11.95 -0.24
C ILE A 574 -15.73 13.34 -0.25
N ARG A 575 -15.70 14.06 0.88
CA ARG A 575 -16.22 15.45 0.96
C ARG A 575 -15.43 16.41 0.06
N GLU A 576 -14.11 16.30 0.05
CA GLU A 576 -13.24 17.12 -0.81
C GLU A 576 -13.46 16.84 -2.30
N LEU A 577 -13.54 15.55 -2.70
CA LEU A 577 -13.87 15.19 -4.09
C LEU A 577 -15.27 15.65 -4.47
N THR A 578 -16.23 15.61 -3.53
CA THR A 578 -17.59 16.10 -3.74
C THR A 578 -17.61 17.59 -4.04
N ALA A 579 -16.88 18.40 -3.27
CA ALA A 579 -16.79 19.85 -3.51
C ALA A 579 -16.21 20.16 -4.91
N LYS A 580 -15.13 19.48 -5.30
CA LYS A 580 -14.51 19.62 -6.63
C LYS A 580 -15.41 19.12 -7.77
N ALA A 581 -16.20 18.07 -7.56
CA ALA A 581 -17.19 17.62 -8.54
C ALA A 581 -18.32 18.64 -8.70
N LEU A 582 -18.80 19.22 -7.60
CA LEU A 582 -19.82 20.28 -7.62
C LEU A 582 -19.33 21.55 -8.31
N HIS A 583 -18.04 21.92 -8.21
CA HIS A 583 -17.43 22.98 -9.02
C HIS A 583 -17.68 22.76 -10.52
N LYS A 584 -17.33 21.56 -11.02
CA LYS A 584 -17.52 21.20 -12.44
C LYS A 584 -18.98 21.19 -12.84
N PHE A 585 -19.86 20.71 -11.97
CA PHE A 585 -21.30 20.70 -12.24
C PHE A 585 -21.92 22.09 -12.24
N ALA A 586 -21.37 23.05 -11.47
CA ALA A 586 -21.80 24.44 -11.51
C ALA A 586 -21.52 25.12 -12.85
N ILE A 587 -20.53 24.64 -13.61
CA ILE A 587 -20.29 25.09 -14.99
C ILE A 587 -21.42 24.62 -15.94
N ARG A 588 -22.04 23.48 -15.65
CA ARG A 588 -23.07 22.87 -16.51
C ARG A 588 -24.49 23.32 -16.19
N GLU A 589 -24.80 23.50 -14.91
CA GLU A 589 -26.15 23.83 -14.43
C GLU A 589 -26.12 25.00 -13.40
N PRO A 590 -25.64 26.20 -13.81
CA PRO A 590 -25.34 27.29 -12.90
C PRO A 590 -26.58 27.84 -12.18
N GLU A 591 -27.73 27.94 -12.86
CA GLU A 591 -28.98 28.42 -12.26
C GLU A 591 -29.48 27.49 -11.15
N TYR A 592 -29.44 26.17 -11.39
CA TYR A 592 -29.83 25.18 -10.39
C TYR A 592 -28.88 25.23 -9.18
N MET A 593 -27.58 25.36 -9.42
CA MET A 593 -26.61 25.49 -8.34
C MET A 593 -26.85 26.74 -7.49
N ALA A 594 -27.13 27.87 -8.12
CA ALA A 594 -27.37 29.14 -7.43
C ALA A 594 -28.71 29.16 -6.68
N ALA A 595 -29.80 28.73 -7.34
CA ALA A 595 -31.16 28.87 -6.83
C ALA A 595 -31.59 27.74 -5.88
N VAL A 596 -31.00 26.54 -6.01
CA VAL A 596 -31.43 25.34 -5.25
C VAL A 596 -30.31 24.80 -4.38
N VAL A 597 -29.12 24.57 -4.92
CA VAL A 597 -28.04 23.89 -4.19
C VAL A 597 -27.41 24.77 -3.11
N LEU A 598 -27.00 26.00 -3.44
CA LEU A 598 -26.40 26.90 -2.46
C LEU A 598 -27.31 27.15 -1.23
N PRO A 599 -28.62 27.42 -1.37
CA PRO A 599 -29.52 27.51 -0.23
C PRO A 599 -29.58 26.23 0.62
N GLN A 600 -29.58 25.05 0.01
CA GLN A 600 -29.58 23.78 0.75
C GLN A 600 -28.27 23.57 1.52
N LEU A 601 -27.12 23.91 0.94
CA LEU A 601 -25.82 23.81 1.60
C LEU A 601 -25.72 24.78 2.79
N LEU A 602 -26.18 26.03 2.61
CA LEU A 602 -26.25 27.02 3.69
C LEU A 602 -27.07 26.51 4.87
N ALA A 603 -28.29 26.01 4.63
CA ALA A 603 -29.13 25.44 5.69
C ALA A 603 -28.47 24.26 6.42
N LYS A 604 -27.69 23.44 5.71
CA LYS A 604 -26.93 22.32 6.29
C LYS A 604 -25.73 22.76 7.14
N THR A 605 -25.28 24.01 7.03
CA THR A 605 -24.19 24.54 7.88
C THR A 605 -24.60 24.79 9.34
N ASP A 606 -25.90 24.85 9.62
CA ASP A 606 -26.44 24.99 10.99
C ASP A 606 -26.59 23.63 11.73
N THR A 607 -26.24 22.51 11.08
CA THR A 607 -26.37 21.18 11.68
C THR A 607 -25.32 20.93 12.77
N ILE A 608 -25.67 20.07 13.74
CA ILE A 608 -24.72 19.62 14.78
C ILE A 608 -23.59 18.76 14.20
N ASP A 609 -23.83 18.06 13.10
CA ASP A 609 -22.85 17.20 12.43
C ASP A 609 -21.72 18.04 11.80
N VAL A 610 -20.51 17.84 12.31
CA VAL A 610 -19.31 18.51 11.82
C VAL A 610 -18.94 18.08 10.39
N ASN A 611 -19.23 16.83 10.00
CA ASN A 611 -18.91 16.35 8.66
C ASN A 611 -19.76 17.06 7.61
N SER A 612 -21.07 17.15 7.86
CA SER A 612 -22.00 17.96 7.06
C SER A 612 -21.54 19.41 6.94
N ARG A 613 -21.22 20.08 8.06
CA ARG A 613 -20.71 21.46 8.03
C ARG A 613 -19.45 21.60 7.18
N HIS A 614 -18.46 20.77 7.43
CA HIS A 614 -17.19 20.78 6.71
C HIS A 614 -17.38 20.66 5.20
N GLY A 615 -18.09 19.62 4.73
CA GLY A 615 -18.25 19.41 3.30
C GLY A 615 -19.17 20.43 2.62
N CYS A 616 -20.17 20.98 3.33
CA CYS A 616 -20.98 22.07 2.80
C CYS A 616 -20.15 23.34 2.58
N VAL A 617 -19.29 23.71 3.53
CA VAL A 617 -18.41 24.89 3.39
C VAL A 617 -17.43 24.75 2.23
N LEU A 618 -16.83 23.57 2.07
CA LEU A 618 -15.98 23.28 0.90
C LEU A 618 -16.77 23.41 -0.41
N ALA A 619 -17.93 22.75 -0.50
CA ALA A 619 -18.77 22.78 -1.71
C ALA A 619 -19.26 24.19 -2.04
N MET A 620 -19.61 25.00 -1.04
CA MET A 620 -20.03 26.38 -1.25
C MET A 620 -18.91 27.24 -1.82
N GLY A 621 -17.68 27.11 -1.33
CA GLY A 621 -16.53 27.84 -1.88
C GLY A 621 -16.26 27.50 -3.35
N GLU A 622 -16.25 26.21 -3.66
CA GLU A 622 -16.05 25.68 -5.01
C GLU A 622 -17.16 26.08 -5.99
N ILE A 623 -18.43 26.01 -5.58
CA ILE A 623 -19.57 26.47 -6.40
C ILE A 623 -19.52 27.99 -6.59
N THR A 624 -19.23 28.76 -5.54
CA THR A 624 -19.13 30.22 -5.61
C THR A 624 -18.04 30.66 -6.59
N LEU A 625 -16.89 29.97 -6.58
CA LEU A 625 -15.81 30.21 -7.53
C LEU A 625 -16.25 29.97 -8.98
N ALA A 626 -16.88 28.84 -9.26
CA ALA A 626 -17.36 28.52 -10.60
C ALA A 626 -18.40 29.54 -11.10
N LEU A 627 -19.41 29.86 -10.28
CA LEU A 627 -20.45 30.82 -10.66
C LEU A 627 -19.88 32.20 -10.93
N ARG A 628 -18.97 32.70 -10.07
CA ARG A 628 -18.32 34.00 -10.27
C ARG A 628 -17.45 34.04 -11.52
N GLN A 629 -16.74 32.96 -11.84
CA GLN A 629 -15.98 32.86 -13.09
C GLN A 629 -16.91 32.99 -14.31
N LEU A 630 -18.04 32.29 -14.32
CA LEU A 630 -19.03 32.42 -15.40
C LEU A 630 -19.61 33.84 -15.53
N GLU A 631 -19.90 34.50 -14.41
CA GLU A 631 -20.37 35.89 -14.41
C GLU A 631 -19.32 36.84 -15.01
N LEU A 632 -18.05 36.66 -14.66
CA LEU A 632 -16.92 37.44 -15.21
C LEU A 632 -16.74 37.18 -16.71
N ASP A 633 -16.81 35.93 -17.14
CA ASP A 633 -16.69 35.54 -18.56
C ASP A 633 -17.84 36.09 -19.40
N SER A 634 -19.05 36.15 -18.84
CA SER A 634 -20.22 36.78 -19.46
C SER A 634 -20.16 38.31 -19.47
N LYS A 635 -19.08 38.92 -18.96
CA LYS A 635 -18.93 40.37 -18.74
C LYS A 635 -20.09 40.98 -17.93
N GLY A 636 -20.64 40.21 -16.99
CA GLY A 636 -21.75 40.62 -16.14
C GLY A 636 -23.11 40.67 -16.82
N ALA A 637 -23.27 40.11 -18.02
CA ALA A 637 -24.58 40.00 -18.68
C ALA A 637 -25.54 39.06 -17.92
N THR A 638 -24.98 38.04 -17.26
CA THR A 638 -25.72 37.12 -16.41
C THR A 638 -25.19 37.19 -14.99
N VAL A 639 -26.09 37.28 -14.01
CA VAL A 639 -25.77 37.28 -12.57
C VAL A 639 -26.50 36.10 -11.95
N TYR A 640 -25.72 35.15 -11.43
CA TYR A 640 -26.21 33.95 -10.73
C TYR A 640 -26.30 34.19 -9.21
N LEU A 641 -25.31 34.89 -8.63
CA LEU A 641 -25.27 35.19 -7.20
C LEU A 641 -26.09 36.44 -6.88
N SER A 642 -27.26 36.24 -6.27
CA SER A 642 -28.09 37.35 -5.80
C SER A 642 -27.46 38.08 -4.60
N ASN A 643 -27.88 39.34 -4.38
CA ASN A 643 -27.44 40.14 -3.23
C ASN A 643 -27.70 39.42 -1.88
N GLN A 644 -28.80 38.66 -1.79
CA GLN A 644 -29.09 37.85 -0.60
C GLN A 644 -28.04 36.75 -0.42
N ARG A 645 -27.71 35.99 -1.48
CA ARG A 645 -26.69 34.94 -1.40
C ARG A 645 -25.32 35.53 -1.04
N LEU A 646 -24.97 36.70 -1.59
CA LEU A 646 -23.73 37.40 -1.25
C LEU A 646 -23.68 37.78 0.23
N ALA A 647 -24.77 38.31 0.79
CA ALA A 647 -24.85 38.66 2.21
C ALA A 647 -24.65 37.44 3.12
N GLU A 648 -25.31 36.32 2.82
CA GLU A 648 -25.17 35.08 3.61
C GLU A 648 -23.76 34.47 3.50
N LEU A 649 -23.13 34.52 2.33
CA LEU A 649 -21.73 34.10 2.15
C LEU A 649 -20.75 34.97 2.96
N ASN A 650 -21.03 36.28 3.06
CA ASN A 650 -20.23 37.20 3.87
C ASN A 650 -20.36 36.92 5.37
N GLU A 651 -21.54 36.53 5.84
CA GLU A 651 -21.83 36.26 7.26
C GLU A 651 -21.36 34.87 7.74
N LEU A 652 -21.14 33.94 6.82
CA LEU A 652 -20.87 32.53 7.13
C LEU A 652 -19.74 32.33 8.16
N ILE A 653 -18.55 32.85 7.87
CA ILE A 653 -17.37 32.66 8.74
C ILE A 653 -17.53 33.40 10.07
N LYS A 654 -18.20 34.56 10.06
CA LYS A 654 -18.51 35.34 11.29
C LYS A 654 -19.37 34.52 12.22
N SER A 655 -20.43 33.90 11.70
CA SER A 655 -21.31 33.04 12.48
C SER A 655 -20.55 31.87 13.14
N PHE A 656 -19.53 31.31 12.47
CA PHE A 656 -18.73 30.21 13.03
C PHE A 656 -17.79 30.66 14.15
N LEU A 657 -17.23 31.88 14.04
CA LEU A 657 -16.42 32.48 15.10
C LEU A 657 -17.28 32.76 16.35
N GLU A 658 -18.44 33.39 16.18
CA GLU A 658 -19.37 33.70 17.28
C GLU A 658 -19.83 32.43 18.01
N ARG A 659 -20.05 31.35 17.26
CA ARG A 659 -20.42 30.02 17.80
C ARG A 659 -19.23 29.19 18.30
N ASN A 660 -18.01 29.74 18.28
CA ASN A 660 -16.78 29.08 18.75
C ASN A 660 -16.46 27.73 18.06
N TYR A 661 -16.80 27.57 16.78
CA TYR A 661 -16.62 26.30 16.05
C TYR A 661 -15.16 25.92 15.77
N TYR A 662 -14.21 26.83 15.96
CA TYR A 662 -12.78 26.59 15.72
C TYR A 662 -12.03 25.99 16.93
N ARG A 663 -12.72 25.67 18.03
CA ARG A 663 -12.14 25.07 19.24
C ARG A 663 -12.18 23.54 19.21
N GLY A 664 -11.22 22.91 19.88
CA GLY A 664 -11.14 21.44 20.04
C GLY A 664 -10.86 20.69 18.73
N MET A 665 -11.00 19.36 18.76
CA MET A 665 -10.72 18.49 17.60
C MET A 665 -11.63 18.77 16.40
N SER A 666 -12.92 19.05 16.63
CA SER A 666 -13.85 19.46 15.58
C SER A 666 -13.45 20.79 14.92
N GLY A 667 -12.75 21.64 15.66
CA GLY A 667 -12.23 22.91 15.16
C GLY A 667 -11.17 22.76 14.08
N GLU A 668 -10.39 21.68 14.08
CA GLU A 668 -9.37 21.43 13.04
C GLU A 668 -10.00 21.25 11.65
N LEU A 669 -11.10 20.49 11.58
CA LEU A 669 -11.88 20.35 10.34
C LEU A 669 -12.42 21.71 9.89
N MET A 670 -13.02 22.48 10.80
CA MET A 670 -13.59 23.79 10.47
C MET A 670 -12.53 24.80 10.00
N LYS A 671 -11.33 24.76 10.59
CA LYS A 671 -10.19 25.58 10.12
C LYS A 671 -9.85 25.27 8.67
N SER A 672 -9.67 24.00 8.34
CA SER A 672 -9.30 23.56 6.98
C SER A 672 -10.36 23.92 5.93
N CYS A 673 -11.65 23.70 6.20
CA CYS A 673 -12.68 24.08 5.22
C CYS A 673 -12.85 25.60 5.12
N SER A 674 -12.65 26.35 6.21
CA SER A 674 -12.76 27.82 6.20
C SER A 674 -11.62 28.47 5.42
N THR A 675 -10.38 28.01 5.57
CA THR A 675 -9.25 28.53 4.77
C THR A 675 -9.46 28.23 3.29
N HIS A 676 -9.97 27.05 2.94
CA HIS A 676 -10.34 26.74 1.56
C HIS A 676 -11.48 27.64 1.03
N PHE A 677 -12.51 27.90 1.84
CA PHE A 677 -13.61 28.81 1.47
C PHE A 677 -13.11 30.24 1.26
N ILE A 678 -12.28 30.76 2.15
CA ILE A 678 -11.68 32.10 2.04
C ILE A 678 -10.83 32.19 0.76
N ARG A 679 -10.00 31.17 0.51
CA ARG A 679 -9.16 31.09 -0.70
C ARG A 679 -10.00 31.12 -1.98
N THR A 680 -11.00 30.26 -2.07
CA THR A 680 -11.87 30.15 -3.26
C THR A 680 -12.70 31.43 -3.46
N CYS A 681 -13.22 32.04 -2.41
CA CYS A 681 -13.91 33.33 -2.50
C CYS A 681 -12.98 34.49 -2.88
N SER A 682 -11.71 34.45 -2.47
CA SER A 682 -10.70 35.44 -2.87
C SER A 682 -10.34 35.30 -4.35
N LEU A 683 -10.10 34.08 -4.82
CA LEU A 683 -9.92 33.78 -6.24
C LEU A 683 -11.13 34.20 -7.10
N ALA A 684 -12.33 34.03 -6.56
CA ALA A 684 -13.58 34.45 -7.19
C ALA A 684 -13.78 35.97 -7.23
N LYS A 685 -12.94 36.74 -6.51
CA LYS A 685 -13.10 38.18 -6.24
C LYS A 685 -14.54 38.49 -5.83
N LEU A 686 -15.02 37.74 -4.84
CA LEU A 686 -16.36 37.91 -4.28
C LEU A 686 -16.52 39.34 -3.74
N GLN A 687 -17.72 39.90 -3.85
CA GLN A 687 -18.00 41.18 -3.21
C GLN A 687 -18.10 40.97 -1.69
N VAL A 688 -17.19 41.61 -0.95
CA VAL A 688 -17.04 41.43 0.50
C VAL A 688 -17.18 42.74 1.26
N THR A 689 -17.75 42.67 2.47
CA THR A 689 -17.81 43.80 3.41
C THR A 689 -16.51 43.91 4.22
N GLU A 690 -16.26 45.05 4.86
CA GLU A 690 -15.09 45.22 5.74
C GLU A 690 -15.12 44.24 6.91
N GLU A 691 -16.28 44.05 7.52
CA GLU A 691 -16.47 43.09 8.61
C GLU A 691 -16.17 41.65 8.17
N CYS A 692 -16.53 41.28 6.94
CA CYS A 692 -16.20 39.97 6.38
C CYS A 692 -14.69 39.79 6.25
N LEU A 693 -13.98 40.81 5.75
CA LEU A 693 -12.52 40.77 5.62
C LEU A 693 -11.81 40.65 6.97
N ASP A 694 -12.23 41.43 7.97
CA ASP A 694 -11.68 41.35 9.33
C ASP A 694 -11.89 39.95 9.94
N THR A 695 -13.06 39.37 9.69
CA THR A 695 -13.42 38.02 10.12
C THR A 695 -12.55 36.96 9.44
N TRP A 696 -12.37 37.05 8.12
CA TRP A 696 -11.53 36.12 7.36
C TRP A 696 -10.07 36.20 7.79
N GLN A 697 -9.55 37.42 8.00
CA GLN A 697 -8.21 37.66 8.53
C GLN A 697 -8.02 37.01 9.91
N ALA A 698 -8.99 37.18 10.82
CA ALA A 698 -8.93 36.56 12.15
C ALA A 698 -8.88 35.02 12.09
N VAL A 699 -9.64 34.39 11.18
CA VAL A 699 -9.58 32.93 10.99
C VAL A 699 -8.24 32.50 10.40
N ILE A 700 -7.69 33.24 9.43
CA ILE A 700 -6.33 32.99 8.91
C ILE A 700 -5.33 33.02 10.06
N ASP A 701 -5.34 34.04 10.90
CA ASP A 701 -4.41 34.19 12.03
C ASP A 701 -4.51 33.01 13.01
N ILE A 702 -5.74 32.54 13.31
CA ILE A 702 -5.99 31.33 14.13
C ILE A 702 -5.39 30.08 13.48
N CYS A 703 -5.42 29.99 12.15
CA CYS A 703 -4.94 28.81 11.42
C CYS A 703 -3.42 28.81 11.22
N LEU A 704 -2.79 29.99 11.07
CA LEU A 704 -1.33 30.12 10.95
C LEU A 704 -0.60 29.58 12.18
N VAL A 705 -1.17 29.75 13.37
CA VAL A 705 -0.59 29.26 14.63
C VAL A 705 -1.04 27.84 15.01
N SER A 706 -1.65 27.09 14.07
CA SER A 706 -2.07 25.71 14.30
C SER A 706 -0.86 24.77 14.43
N LYS A 707 -0.95 23.74 15.30
CA LYS A 707 0.06 22.67 15.37
C LYS A 707 0.06 21.79 14.12
N THR A 708 -1.09 21.65 13.47
CA THR A 708 -1.26 20.83 12.26
C THR A 708 -0.71 21.53 11.02
N THR A 709 0.32 20.96 10.39
CA THR A 709 1.00 21.55 9.22
C THR A 709 0.07 21.84 8.04
N ALA A 710 -0.81 20.90 7.68
CA ALA A 710 -1.76 21.08 6.57
C ALA A 710 -2.70 22.29 6.77
N ILE A 711 -3.09 22.59 8.01
CA ILE A 711 -3.91 23.77 8.33
C ILE A 711 -3.10 25.05 8.13
N ARG A 712 -1.83 25.08 8.58
CA ARG A 712 -0.95 26.23 8.38
C ARG A 712 -0.72 26.48 6.88
N GLU A 713 -0.43 25.45 6.11
CA GLU A 713 -0.22 25.56 4.66
C GLU A 713 -1.47 26.07 3.94
N SER A 714 -2.65 25.51 4.26
CA SER A 714 -3.91 25.99 3.69
C SER A 714 -4.21 27.45 4.07
N ALA A 715 -3.86 27.88 5.29
CA ALA A 715 -4.02 29.27 5.72
C ALA A 715 -3.08 30.22 4.97
N VAL A 716 -1.83 29.82 4.74
CA VAL A 716 -0.83 30.58 3.97
C VAL A 716 -1.30 30.75 2.52
N GLU A 717 -1.82 29.69 1.89
CA GLU A 717 -2.39 29.78 0.55
C GLU A 717 -3.62 30.71 0.49
N ALA A 718 -4.53 30.58 1.46
CA ALA A 718 -5.70 31.45 1.56
C ALA A 718 -5.31 32.92 1.77
N PHE A 719 -4.31 33.17 2.62
CA PHE A 719 -3.80 34.51 2.90
C PHE A 719 -3.19 35.17 1.67
N SER A 720 -2.41 34.43 0.87
CA SER A 720 -1.82 34.99 -0.35
C SER A 720 -2.89 35.47 -1.33
N GLU A 721 -3.93 34.66 -1.56
CA GLU A 721 -5.05 35.02 -2.44
C GLU A 721 -5.89 36.17 -1.85
N LEU A 722 -6.11 36.18 -0.53
CA LEU A 722 -6.82 37.26 0.17
C LEU A 722 -6.09 38.60 0.01
N CYS A 723 -4.77 38.61 0.19
CA CYS A 723 -3.92 39.78 -0.01
C CYS A 723 -4.03 40.33 -1.42
N GLN A 724 -3.92 39.47 -2.43
CA GLN A 724 -4.00 39.88 -3.83
C GLN A 724 -5.38 40.40 -4.22
N ALA A 725 -6.45 39.82 -3.68
CA ALA A 725 -7.82 40.19 -4.03
C ALA A 725 -8.29 41.49 -3.38
N TYR A 726 -7.98 41.72 -2.10
CA TYR A 726 -8.64 42.78 -1.31
C TYR A 726 -7.72 43.77 -0.61
N TYR A 727 -6.46 43.41 -0.33
CA TYR A 727 -5.51 44.30 0.36
C TYR A 727 -4.69 45.19 -0.58
N CYS A 728 -4.91 45.09 -1.90
CA CYS A 728 -4.21 45.88 -2.92
C CYS A 728 -4.68 47.34 -3.05
N LEU A 729 -5.77 47.72 -2.38
CA LEU A 729 -6.33 49.08 -2.43
C LEU A 729 -5.54 50.05 -1.54
N GLN A 730 -5.30 51.27 -2.01
CA GLN A 730 -4.51 52.28 -1.28
C GLN A 730 -5.07 52.61 0.11
N GLU A 731 -6.39 52.60 0.26
CA GLU A 731 -7.08 52.82 1.54
C GLU A 731 -6.76 51.74 2.60
N ARG A 732 -6.23 50.58 2.20
CA ARG A 732 -5.85 49.48 3.10
C ARG A 732 -4.40 49.56 3.58
N ASN A 733 -3.61 50.55 3.16
CA ASN A 733 -2.19 50.64 3.53
C ASN A 733 -1.94 50.61 5.05
N GLN A 734 -2.77 51.29 5.85
CA GLN A 734 -2.64 51.27 7.31
C GLN A 734 -2.94 49.88 7.90
N GLN A 735 -3.91 49.16 7.32
CA GLN A 735 -4.24 47.80 7.74
C GLN A 735 -3.13 46.81 7.35
N ASN A 736 -2.57 46.98 6.15
CA ASN A 736 -1.43 46.20 5.67
C ASN A 736 -0.24 46.32 6.62
N GLU A 737 0.10 47.55 7.04
CA GLU A 737 1.17 47.81 8.01
C GLU A 737 0.90 47.14 9.37
N ARG A 738 -0.35 47.18 9.86
CA ARG A 738 -0.72 46.49 11.12
C ARG A 738 -0.54 44.98 11.02
N ILE A 739 -0.95 44.36 9.92
CA ILE A 739 -0.80 42.91 9.68
C ILE A 739 0.68 42.54 9.64
N ILE A 740 1.50 43.28 8.87
CA ILE A 740 2.93 43.02 8.73
C ILE A 740 3.63 43.13 10.10
N ASN A 741 3.36 44.19 10.86
CA ASN A 741 3.95 44.38 12.19
C ASN A 741 3.55 43.26 13.17
N ALA A 742 2.30 42.80 13.13
CA ALA A 742 1.84 41.68 13.93
C ALA A 742 2.55 40.37 13.54
N TYR A 743 2.75 40.14 12.24
CA TYR A 743 3.38 38.91 11.73
C TYR A 743 4.88 38.90 12.00
N LEU A 744 5.57 40.03 11.87
CA LEU A 744 6.98 40.16 12.27
C LEU A 744 7.17 39.84 13.75
N LYS A 745 6.29 40.38 14.62
CA LYS A 745 6.28 40.05 16.05
C LYS A 745 6.00 38.56 16.30
N GLY A 746 5.10 37.97 15.52
CA GLY A 746 4.79 36.54 15.58
C GLY A 746 5.95 35.64 15.13
N ALA A 747 6.73 36.08 14.13
CA ALA A 747 7.95 35.41 13.68
C ALA A 747 9.07 35.47 14.73
N ASP A 748 9.09 36.50 15.59
CA ASP A 748 10.00 36.58 16.73
C ASP A 748 9.56 35.71 17.94
N ASN A 749 8.45 34.96 17.85
CA ASN A 749 8.04 34.04 18.93
C ASN A 749 9.14 33.00 19.20
N ASP A 750 9.57 32.88 20.46
CA ASP A 750 10.59 31.93 20.92
C ASP A 750 10.05 30.90 21.94
N LEU A 751 8.72 30.80 22.04
CA LEU A 751 8.04 29.85 22.93
C LEU A 751 7.68 28.55 22.22
N GLU A 752 7.13 28.63 21.00
CA GLU A 752 6.58 27.50 20.28
C GLU A 752 6.93 27.57 18.77
N GLU A 753 7.65 26.57 18.27
CA GLU A 753 8.19 26.55 16.89
C GLU A 753 7.10 26.75 15.82
N HIS A 754 5.96 26.07 15.98
CA HIS A 754 4.86 26.10 15.02
C HIS A 754 4.22 27.49 14.86
N ILE A 755 4.26 28.33 15.90
CA ILE A 755 3.79 29.72 15.85
C ILE A 755 4.72 30.53 14.94
N ARG A 756 6.03 30.44 15.19
CA ARG A 756 7.06 31.08 14.36
C ARG A 756 6.94 30.65 12.89
N MET A 757 6.81 29.34 12.64
CA MET A 757 6.65 28.78 11.29
C MET A 757 5.46 29.39 10.54
N GLY A 758 4.30 29.53 11.18
CA GLY A 758 3.09 30.06 10.56
C GLY A 758 3.26 31.49 10.07
N TYR A 759 3.74 32.37 10.94
CA TYR A 759 3.95 33.77 10.59
C TYR A 759 5.06 33.96 9.55
N ILE A 760 6.16 33.22 9.65
CA ILE A 760 7.24 33.26 8.65
C ILE A 760 6.73 32.84 7.27
N ALA A 761 5.94 31.76 7.20
CA ALA A 761 5.35 31.30 5.95
C ALA A 761 4.38 32.33 5.36
N ALA A 762 3.58 33.00 6.20
CA ALA A 762 2.66 34.06 5.79
C ALA A 762 3.39 35.31 5.26
N ILE A 763 4.48 35.73 5.93
CA ILE A 763 5.37 36.81 5.45
C ILE A 763 5.93 36.46 4.07
N GLY A 764 6.34 35.20 3.87
CA GLY A 764 6.90 34.73 2.62
C GLY A 764 5.94 34.76 1.42
N VAL A 765 4.62 34.88 1.61
CA VAL A 765 3.62 34.91 0.52
C VAL A 765 2.96 36.27 0.33
N LEU A 766 3.44 37.30 1.04
CA LEU A 766 2.96 38.66 0.86
C LEU A 766 3.18 39.14 -0.59
N PRO A 767 2.25 39.90 -1.16
CA PRO A 767 2.43 40.49 -2.49
C PRO A 767 3.43 41.66 -2.46
N ALA A 768 4.03 41.96 -3.61
CA ALA A 768 5.08 42.98 -3.73
C ALA A 768 4.70 44.36 -3.18
N PHE A 769 3.45 44.78 -3.33
CA PHE A 769 2.96 46.08 -2.84
C PHE A 769 2.92 46.18 -1.31
N MET A 770 2.80 45.04 -0.59
CA MET A 770 2.89 44.99 0.87
C MET A 770 4.35 44.89 1.34
N ILE A 771 5.18 44.17 0.58
CA ILE A 771 6.58 43.95 0.95
C ILE A 771 7.41 45.23 0.80
N ARG A 772 7.32 45.91 -0.35
CA ARG A 772 8.24 47.01 -0.71
C ARG A 772 8.37 48.10 0.37
N PRO A 773 7.28 48.59 1.00
CA PRO A 773 7.39 49.59 2.07
C PRO A 773 8.11 49.10 3.34
N HIS A 774 8.18 47.79 3.54
CA HIS A 774 8.72 47.15 4.75
C HIS A 774 9.86 46.16 4.46
N LEU A 775 10.48 46.23 3.27
CA LEU A 775 11.44 45.23 2.79
C LEU A 775 12.59 44.99 3.78
N ALA A 776 13.17 46.06 4.34
CA ALA A 776 14.28 45.95 5.28
C ALA A 776 13.89 45.15 6.53
N ALA A 777 12.78 45.50 7.18
CA ALA A 777 12.31 44.81 8.38
C ALA A 777 11.96 43.33 8.12
N ILE A 778 11.33 43.05 6.97
CA ILE A 778 11.00 41.68 6.56
C ILE A 778 12.27 40.88 6.28
N LEU A 779 13.21 41.45 5.52
CA LEU A 779 14.47 40.80 5.17
C LEU A 779 15.30 40.48 6.43
N ASP A 780 15.44 41.45 7.33
CA ASP A 780 16.20 41.30 8.58
C ASP A 780 15.60 40.19 9.46
N ASN A 781 14.27 40.17 9.62
CA ASN A 781 13.58 39.15 10.39
C ASN A 781 13.76 37.74 9.79
N LEU A 782 13.59 37.60 8.47
CA LEU A 782 13.75 36.30 7.80
C LEU A 782 15.20 35.82 7.81
N VAL A 783 16.19 36.71 7.65
CA VAL A 783 17.62 36.36 7.71
C VAL A 783 18.01 35.92 9.12
N LYS A 784 17.57 36.64 10.15
CA LYS A 784 17.76 36.27 11.56
C LYS A 784 17.26 34.85 11.82
N HIS A 785 16.04 34.54 11.38
CA HIS A 785 15.36 33.27 11.65
C HIS A 785 15.70 32.14 10.69
N ALA A 786 16.52 32.37 9.66
CA ALA A 786 17.05 31.33 8.78
C ALA A 786 18.35 30.71 9.32
N LEU A 787 18.99 31.36 10.30
CA LEU A 787 20.26 30.94 10.89
C LEU A 787 20.05 30.34 12.28
N THR A 788 21.00 29.53 12.75
CA THR A 788 21.02 29.14 14.17
C THR A 788 21.30 30.39 15.04
N PRO A 789 20.87 30.42 16.32
CA PRO A 789 21.10 31.56 17.20
C PRO A 789 22.57 32.02 17.24
N LEU A 790 23.51 31.08 17.29
CA LEU A 790 24.94 31.38 17.27
C LEU A 790 25.41 31.97 15.93
N GLN A 791 24.90 31.44 14.80
CA GLN A 791 25.21 31.99 13.48
C GLN A 791 24.62 33.40 13.31
N ALA A 792 23.41 33.65 13.80
CA ALA A 792 22.78 34.97 13.76
C ALA A 792 23.60 36.01 14.55
N VAL A 793 24.06 35.66 15.76
CA VAL A 793 24.96 36.52 16.56
C VAL A 793 26.26 36.82 15.83
N ARG A 794 26.90 35.79 15.25
CA ARG A 794 28.14 35.96 14.48
C ARG A 794 27.96 36.79 13.20
N ALA A 795 26.75 36.76 12.64
CA ALA A 795 26.39 37.55 11.46
C ALA A 795 26.01 38.99 11.79
N GLY A 796 25.85 39.35 13.08
CA GLY A 796 25.36 40.66 13.51
C GLY A 796 23.85 40.84 13.36
N GLU A 797 23.10 39.76 13.08
CA GLU A 797 21.63 39.76 12.92
C GLU A 797 20.91 39.61 14.27
N MET A 798 21.67 39.30 15.33
CA MET A 798 21.19 39.18 16.70
C MET A 798 22.28 39.66 17.66
N THR A 799 21.91 40.35 18.73
CA THR A 799 22.86 40.75 19.78
C THR A 799 23.03 39.63 20.80
N ILE A 800 24.16 39.60 21.52
CA ILE A 800 24.37 38.66 22.65
C ILE A 800 23.34 38.89 23.78
N GLN A 801 22.75 40.10 23.83
CA GLN A 801 21.73 40.48 24.81
C GLN A 801 20.32 40.10 24.37
N ASP A 802 20.12 39.72 23.10
CA ASP A 802 18.84 39.22 22.62
C ASP A 802 18.63 37.83 23.22
N HIS A 803 17.80 37.78 24.27
CA HIS A 803 17.45 36.54 24.93
C HIS A 803 16.50 35.74 24.03
N GLU A 804 17.02 34.71 23.36
CA GLU A 804 16.19 33.62 22.82
C GLU A 804 16.16 32.42 23.77
N ASN A 805 15.02 31.74 23.83
CA ASN A 805 14.91 30.45 24.48
C ASN A 805 15.92 29.42 23.93
N ILE A 806 16.61 28.70 24.81
CA ILE A 806 17.61 27.69 24.42
C ILE A 806 17.08 26.62 23.46
N GLN A 807 15.78 26.37 23.47
CA GLN A 807 15.14 25.39 22.59
C GLN A 807 15.13 25.82 21.12
N THR A 808 15.21 27.12 20.80
CA THR A 808 15.19 27.63 19.40
C THR A 808 16.35 27.09 18.58
N TYR A 809 17.47 26.72 19.23
CA TYR A 809 18.58 26.05 18.56
C TYR A 809 18.14 24.78 17.81
N ARG A 810 17.12 24.06 18.28
CA ARG A 810 16.61 22.84 17.62
C ARG A 810 15.53 23.09 16.56
N TRP A 811 15.09 24.33 16.37
CA TRP A 811 13.97 24.67 15.49
C TRP A 811 14.35 24.72 14.00
N SER A 812 14.76 23.57 13.46
CA SER A 812 15.18 23.46 12.07
C SER A 812 14.00 23.56 11.10
N GLU A 813 12.77 23.25 11.53
CA GLU A 813 11.60 23.39 10.66
C GLU A 813 11.23 24.86 10.48
N ALA A 814 11.29 25.66 11.55
CA ALA A 814 11.16 27.12 11.45
C ALA A 814 12.24 27.74 10.55
N ARG A 815 13.51 27.36 10.74
CA ARG A 815 14.60 27.82 9.85
C ARG A 815 14.37 27.45 8.39
N THR A 816 13.88 26.24 8.14
CA THR A 816 13.53 25.78 6.79
C THR A 816 12.43 26.67 6.19
N GLN A 817 11.42 27.08 6.97
CA GLN A 817 10.40 28.01 6.51
C GLN A 817 10.97 29.40 6.22
N SER A 818 11.90 29.90 7.02
CA SER A 818 12.58 31.19 6.78
C SER A 818 13.34 31.18 5.46
N VAL A 819 14.09 30.11 5.18
CA VAL A 819 14.82 29.94 3.90
C VAL A 819 13.87 29.94 2.70
N LYS A 820 12.75 29.21 2.81
CA LYS A 820 11.70 29.21 1.77
C LYS A 820 11.07 30.60 1.61
N ALA A 821 10.78 31.28 2.72
CA ALA A 821 10.21 32.63 2.72
C ALA A 821 11.16 33.66 2.10
N LEU A 822 12.48 33.59 2.36
CA LEU A 822 13.49 34.44 1.70
C LEU A 822 13.48 34.25 0.18
N THR A 823 13.31 33.02 -0.29
CA THR A 823 13.27 32.72 -1.73
C THR A 823 12.03 33.33 -2.38
N LYS A 824 10.87 33.15 -1.75
CA LYS A 824 9.61 33.75 -2.21
C LYS A 824 9.65 35.28 -2.14
N LEU A 825 10.28 35.85 -1.11
CA LEU A 825 10.50 37.29 -0.98
C LEU A 825 11.27 37.84 -2.20
N VAL A 826 12.37 37.19 -2.59
CA VAL A 826 13.14 37.56 -3.78
C VAL A 826 12.30 37.46 -5.06
N GLN A 827 11.54 36.38 -5.21
CA GLN A 827 10.68 36.16 -6.37
C GLN A 827 9.54 37.19 -6.49
N SER A 828 8.91 37.55 -5.37
CA SER A 828 7.79 38.51 -5.33
C SER A 828 8.25 39.94 -5.62
N VAL A 829 9.40 40.37 -5.07
CA VAL A 829 9.89 41.75 -5.21
C VAL A 829 10.61 41.97 -6.55
N GLY A 830 11.41 40.98 -6.99
CA GLY A 830 12.21 41.02 -8.21
C GLY A 830 13.48 41.87 -8.11
N TYR A 831 14.10 42.11 -9.26
CA TYR A 831 15.45 42.67 -9.42
C TYR A 831 15.48 44.06 -10.07
N ALA A 832 14.47 44.90 -9.85
CA ALA A 832 14.46 46.28 -10.38
C ALA A 832 15.65 47.10 -9.83
N GLU A 833 16.14 48.14 -10.52
CA GLU A 833 17.25 48.98 -10.03
C GLU A 833 16.83 50.02 -8.97
N ASN A 834 16.04 49.60 -7.98
CA ASN A 834 15.55 50.47 -6.91
C ASN A 834 16.05 50.01 -5.53
N SER A 835 16.09 50.93 -4.56
CA SER A 835 16.53 50.63 -3.19
C SER A 835 15.64 49.61 -2.46
N ASP A 836 14.36 49.52 -2.84
CA ASP A 836 13.32 48.64 -2.29
C ASP A 836 13.23 47.29 -3.03
N SER A 837 14.36 46.80 -3.55
CA SER A 837 14.39 45.58 -4.36
C SER A 837 15.65 44.74 -4.15
N PHE A 838 15.73 43.59 -4.83
CA PHE A 838 16.93 42.75 -4.88
C PHE A 838 17.83 43.06 -6.08
N GLY A 839 17.53 44.10 -6.87
CA GLY A 839 18.53 44.71 -7.75
C GLY A 839 19.55 45.53 -6.93
N ASN A 840 19.22 45.91 -5.70
CA ASN A 840 20.16 46.49 -4.75
C ASN A 840 21.19 45.42 -4.31
N PRO A 841 22.50 45.62 -4.60
CA PRO A 841 23.54 44.64 -4.27
C PRO A 841 23.64 44.30 -2.79
N HIS A 842 23.31 45.23 -1.89
CA HIS A 842 23.32 44.99 -0.46
C HIS A 842 22.27 43.94 -0.04
N ASN A 843 21.03 44.12 -0.49
CA ASN A 843 19.93 43.21 -0.19
C ASN A 843 20.17 41.83 -0.82
N PHE A 844 20.65 41.80 -2.07
CA PHE A 844 20.99 40.56 -2.78
C PHE A 844 22.11 39.79 -2.07
N HIS A 845 23.21 40.46 -1.73
CA HIS A 845 24.32 39.85 -1.01
C HIS A 845 23.90 39.29 0.34
N LYS A 846 23.07 40.04 1.09
CA LYS A 846 22.53 39.60 2.39
C LYS A 846 21.76 38.29 2.28
N VAL A 847 20.92 38.12 1.26
CA VAL A 847 20.20 36.86 0.99
C VAL A 847 21.16 35.73 0.63
N ILE A 848 22.05 35.94 -0.35
CA ILE A 848 22.99 34.89 -0.78
C ILE A 848 23.88 34.43 0.37
N GLN A 849 24.40 35.36 1.17
CA GLN A 849 25.24 35.03 2.32
C GLN A 849 24.45 34.25 3.39
N CYS A 850 23.20 34.61 3.65
CA CYS A 850 22.33 33.88 4.56
C CYS A 850 22.11 32.43 4.08
N LEU A 851 21.74 32.25 2.81
CA LEU A 851 21.49 30.93 2.23
C LEU A 851 22.76 30.06 2.19
N LEU A 852 23.93 30.63 1.91
CA LEU A 852 25.20 29.93 1.99
C LEU A 852 25.52 29.48 3.41
N LYS A 853 25.29 30.33 4.42
CA LYS A 853 25.42 29.94 5.84
C LYS A 853 24.40 28.86 6.25
N ALA A 854 23.23 28.83 5.62
CA ALA A 854 22.21 27.80 5.84
C ALA A 854 22.63 26.41 5.30
N LEU A 855 23.58 26.34 4.35
CA LEU A 855 24.23 25.07 3.97
C LEU A 855 25.12 24.49 5.08
N ASP A 856 25.48 25.30 6.08
CA ASP A 856 26.26 24.88 7.25
C ASP A 856 25.39 24.51 8.47
N GLU A 857 24.08 24.33 8.29
CA GLU A 857 23.15 23.92 9.35
C GLU A 857 23.25 22.39 9.55
N TYR A 858 23.72 21.92 10.71
CA TYR A 858 23.85 20.48 11.04
C TYR A 858 23.26 20.12 12.40
N THR A 859 22.17 20.77 12.77
CA THR A 859 21.49 20.53 14.03
C THR A 859 20.96 19.10 14.10
N LEU A 860 21.16 18.47 15.26
CA LEU A 860 20.70 17.10 15.55
C LEU A 860 19.60 17.10 16.62
N ASP A 861 18.60 16.24 16.43
CA ASP A 861 17.65 15.85 17.47
C ASP A 861 17.48 14.31 17.50
N ASN A 862 16.43 13.82 18.17
CA ASN A 862 16.12 12.39 18.25
C ASN A 862 15.72 11.75 16.90
N ARG A 863 15.39 12.54 15.87
CA ARG A 863 15.11 12.12 14.49
C ARG A 863 16.38 12.07 13.63
N GLY A 864 17.53 12.51 14.15
CA GLY A 864 18.80 12.55 13.44
C GLY A 864 19.17 13.97 13.00
N ASP A 865 19.71 14.10 11.79
CA ASP A 865 20.16 15.38 11.21
C ASP A 865 18.98 16.16 10.63
N ILE A 866 18.25 16.85 11.51
CA ILE A 866 17.15 17.74 11.14
C ILE A 866 17.61 19.01 10.41
N GLY A 867 18.90 19.35 10.54
CA GLY A 867 19.53 20.41 9.77
C GLY A 867 19.52 20.16 8.26
N ALA A 868 19.44 18.89 7.84
CA ALA A 868 19.35 18.52 6.44
C ALA A 868 18.15 19.18 5.74
N TRP A 869 17.04 19.43 6.44
CA TRP A 869 15.88 20.13 5.88
C TRP A 869 16.20 21.57 5.50
N VAL A 870 17.00 22.25 6.31
CA VAL A 870 17.45 23.62 6.08
C VAL A 870 18.43 23.65 4.91
N ARG A 871 19.40 22.72 4.89
CA ARG A 871 20.39 22.61 3.79
C ARG A 871 19.73 22.32 2.45
N GLU A 872 18.77 21.39 2.41
CA GLU A 872 18.02 21.07 1.20
C GLU A 872 17.19 22.25 0.71
N ALA A 873 16.50 22.95 1.61
CA ALA A 873 15.79 24.18 1.24
C ALA A 873 16.75 25.24 0.70
N ALA A 874 17.90 25.45 1.36
CA ALA A 874 18.90 26.42 0.93
C ALA A 874 19.51 26.10 -0.43
N MET A 875 19.76 24.82 -0.74
CA MET A 875 20.19 24.40 -2.08
C MET A 875 19.15 24.72 -3.14
N VAL A 876 17.87 24.42 -2.89
CA VAL A 876 16.78 24.77 -3.83
C VAL A 876 16.70 26.29 -4.00
N SER A 877 16.75 27.06 -2.91
CA SER A 877 16.74 28.53 -2.91
C SER A 877 17.88 29.14 -3.71
N LEU A 878 19.12 28.68 -3.46
CA LEU A 878 20.31 29.15 -4.18
C LEU A 878 20.24 28.82 -5.65
N TYR A 879 19.78 27.61 -6.00
CA TYR A 879 19.59 27.21 -7.40
C TYR A 879 18.56 28.11 -8.10
N GLU A 880 17.39 28.32 -7.49
CA GLU A 880 16.34 29.17 -8.07
C GLU A 880 16.77 30.63 -8.23
N ILE A 881 17.50 31.19 -7.25
CA ILE A 881 17.97 32.57 -7.32
C ILE A 881 19.10 32.69 -8.35
N ALA A 882 20.11 31.82 -8.32
CA ALA A 882 21.26 31.90 -9.23
C ALA A 882 20.90 31.70 -10.70
N THR A 883 19.82 30.94 -10.99
CA THR A 883 19.35 30.71 -12.37
C THR A 883 18.43 31.80 -12.89
N LYS A 884 17.81 32.60 -12.02
CA LYS A 884 16.81 33.61 -12.39
C LYS A 884 17.27 35.05 -12.20
N CYS A 885 18.33 35.30 -11.43
CA CYS A 885 18.85 36.65 -11.21
C CYS A 885 19.59 37.19 -12.45
N PRO A 886 19.63 38.52 -12.63
CA PRO A 886 20.56 39.16 -13.57
C PRO A 886 22.01 38.68 -13.35
N PRO A 887 22.76 38.29 -14.41
CA PRO A 887 24.12 37.74 -14.28
C PRO A 887 25.12 38.66 -13.58
N ASP A 888 24.93 39.96 -13.68
CA ASP A 888 25.75 41.03 -13.10
C ASP A 888 25.63 41.13 -11.57
N LEU A 889 24.57 40.59 -10.97
CA LEU A 889 24.42 40.54 -9.51
C LEU A 889 25.23 39.41 -8.85
N LEU A 890 25.57 38.36 -9.62
CA LEU A 890 26.40 37.27 -9.12
C LEU A 890 27.88 37.69 -9.16
N SER A 891 28.55 37.57 -8.01
CA SER A 891 30.00 37.73 -7.95
C SER A 891 30.71 36.40 -8.20
N PRO A 892 31.97 36.39 -8.65
CA PRO A 892 32.75 35.16 -8.76
C PRO A 892 32.79 34.35 -7.46
N MET A 893 32.85 35.04 -6.32
CA MET A 893 32.82 34.41 -5.00
C MET A 893 31.46 33.76 -4.70
N HIS A 894 30.34 34.41 -5.05
CA HIS A 894 29.01 33.83 -4.88
C HIS A 894 28.87 32.54 -5.68
N THR A 895 29.16 32.58 -6.99
CA THR A 895 29.04 31.39 -7.85
C THR A 895 29.91 30.26 -7.33
N HIS A 896 31.16 30.55 -6.99
CA HIS A 896 32.08 29.54 -6.47
C HIS A 896 31.56 28.90 -5.18
N GLN A 897 31.10 29.70 -4.21
CA GLN A 897 30.58 29.22 -2.93
C GLN A 897 29.30 28.37 -3.09
N ILE A 898 28.42 28.73 -4.02
CA ILE A 898 27.22 27.96 -4.33
C ILE A 898 27.61 26.58 -4.90
N VAL A 899 28.49 26.58 -5.89
CA VAL A 899 28.94 25.35 -6.58
C VAL A 899 29.62 24.39 -5.60
N VAL A 900 30.61 24.86 -4.82
CA VAL A 900 31.31 24.00 -3.84
C VAL A 900 30.38 23.53 -2.73
N GLY A 901 29.41 24.36 -2.33
CA GLY A 901 28.40 23.99 -1.33
C GLY A 901 27.56 22.81 -1.79
N PHE A 902 27.11 22.82 -3.05
CA PHE A 902 26.34 21.71 -3.63
C PHE A 902 27.22 20.47 -3.79
N MET A 903 28.45 20.62 -4.28
CA MET A 903 29.39 19.51 -4.44
C MET A 903 29.70 18.83 -3.09
N GLN A 904 29.88 19.60 -2.00
CA GLN A 904 30.05 19.03 -0.66
C GLN A 904 28.82 18.22 -0.26
N GLN A 905 27.61 18.77 -0.36
CA GLN A 905 26.37 18.06 0.00
C GLN A 905 26.15 16.80 -0.86
N ALA A 906 26.64 16.80 -2.11
CA ALA A 906 26.54 15.68 -3.05
C ALA A 906 27.50 14.51 -2.78
N VAL A 907 28.36 14.62 -1.76
CA VAL A 907 29.20 13.51 -1.27
C VAL A 907 29.05 13.27 0.24
N GLU A 908 28.03 13.84 0.88
CA GLU A 908 27.72 13.63 2.30
C GLU A 908 26.82 12.38 2.55
N LYS A 909 26.63 12.08 3.84
CA LYS A 909 26.08 10.82 4.35
C LYS A 909 24.60 10.52 4.06
N ILE A 910 23.78 11.54 3.77
CA ILE A 910 22.32 11.38 3.66
C ILE A 910 21.92 11.20 2.19
N ASP A 911 21.40 10.02 1.83
CA ASP A 911 21.08 9.68 0.43
C ASP A 911 20.14 10.68 -0.24
N ARG A 912 19.09 11.11 0.44
CA ARG A 912 18.13 12.09 -0.10
C ARG A 912 18.78 13.44 -0.39
N THR A 913 19.56 13.95 0.56
CA THR A 913 20.27 15.23 0.44
C THR A 913 21.33 15.15 -0.67
N ARG A 914 22.08 14.05 -0.70
CA ARG A 914 23.08 13.75 -1.75
C ARG A 914 22.44 13.74 -3.13
N GLY A 915 21.32 13.05 -3.27
CA GLY A 915 20.61 12.95 -4.53
C GLY A 915 20.02 14.28 -5.00
N LEU A 916 19.53 15.12 -4.07
CA LEU A 916 19.09 16.48 -4.40
C LEU A 916 20.27 17.35 -4.84
N ALA A 917 21.35 17.36 -4.07
CA ALA A 917 22.54 18.14 -4.34
C ALA A 917 23.16 17.79 -5.69
N GLY A 918 23.27 16.50 -6.03
CA GLY A 918 23.80 16.03 -7.29
C GLY A 918 22.96 16.47 -8.50
N ARG A 919 21.63 16.30 -8.42
CA ARG A 919 20.69 16.82 -9.44
C ARG A 919 20.82 18.32 -9.64
N LEU A 920 20.75 19.09 -8.54
CA LEU A 920 20.84 20.54 -8.62
C LEU A 920 22.21 21.01 -9.13
N CYS A 921 23.31 20.34 -8.76
CA CYS A 921 24.65 20.63 -9.27
C CYS A 921 24.73 20.42 -10.79
N CYS A 922 24.21 19.28 -11.27
CA CYS A 922 24.11 18.97 -12.70
C CYS A 922 23.28 20.02 -13.45
N LYS A 923 22.10 20.39 -12.93
CA LYS A 923 21.28 21.47 -13.53
C LYS A 923 21.97 22.83 -13.53
N LEU A 924 22.71 23.15 -12.47
CA LEU A 924 23.41 24.42 -12.32
C LEU A 924 24.52 24.54 -13.37
N ILE A 925 25.30 23.47 -13.57
CA ILE A 925 26.35 23.39 -14.59
C ILE A 925 25.78 23.52 -16.02
N HIS A 926 24.63 22.88 -16.30
CA HIS A 926 23.99 22.90 -17.63
C HIS A 926 22.92 23.99 -17.80
N SER A 927 22.87 24.97 -16.89
CA SER A 927 21.87 26.04 -16.92
C SER A 927 21.90 26.82 -18.24
N THR A 928 20.72 27.18 -18.75
CA THR A 928 20.56 28.07 -19.90
C THR A 928 19.59 29.21 -19.55
N PRO A 929 20.02 30.48 -19.52
CA PRO A 929 21.37 30.96 -19.83
C PRO A 929 22.44 30.44 -18.85
N ALA A 930 23.70 30.44 -19.30
CA ALA A 930 24.83 29.97 -18.51
C ALA A 930 25.06 30.88 -17.30
N ILE A 931 25.28 30.28 -16.14
CA ILE A 931 25.59 31.01 -14.90
C ILE A 931 27.04 31.52 -15.00
N PRO A 932 27.28 32.82 -14.74
CA PRO A 932 28.61 33.40 -14.89
C PRO A 932 29.57 32.91 -13.80
N TYR A 933 30.86 32.88 -14.12
CA TYR A 933 31.97 32.59 -13.20
C TYR A 933 32.06 31.16 -12.66
N ILE A 934 31.40 30.17 -13.27
CA ILE A 934 31.68 28.76 -12.98
C ILE A 934 33.12 28.45 -13.40
N GLN A 935 33.97 28.09 -12.43
CA GLN A 935 35.37 27.71 -12.69
C GLN A 935 35.42 26.35 -13.39
N GLU A 936 36.44 26.10 -14.21
CA GLU A 936 36.62 24.83 -14.94
C GLU A 936 35.36 24.34 -15.69
N HIS A 937 34.49 25.26 -16.14
CA HIS A 937 33.14 24.92 -16.61
C HIS A 937 33.14 23.93 -17.77
N ALA A 938 34.10 24.05 -18.70
CA ALA A 938 34.27 23.11 -19.81
C ALA A 938 34.51 21.67 -19.31
N LYS A 939 35.31 21.49 -18.25
CA LYS A 939 35.57 20.18 -17.65
C LYS A 939 34.37 19.65 -16.87
N LEU A 940 33.64 20.53 -16.17
CA LEU A 940 32.40 20.13 -15.51
C LEU A 940 31.32 19.64 -16.49
N LEU A 941 31.25 20.22 -17.69
CA LEU A 941 30.36 19.77 -18.77
C LEU A 941 30.76 18.40 -19.35
N GLU A 942 32.05 18.02 -19.26
CA GLU A 942 32.54 16.67 -19.63
C GLU A 942 32.17 15.63 -18.56
N ILE A 943 32.29 15.98 -17.27
CA ILE A 943 32.05 15.07 -16.14
C ILE A 943 30.55 14.81 -15.93
N PHE A 944 29.74 15.87 -15.93
CA PHE A 944 28.32 15.77 -15.61
C PHE A 944 27.47 15.67 -16.89
N PRO A 945 26.57 14.68 -17.00
CA PRO A 945 25.73 14.53 -18.19
C PRO A 945 24.75 15.69 -18.32
N LYS A 946 24.34 15.97 -19.56
CA LYS A 946 23.39 17.04 -19.87
C LYS A 946 21.97 16.78 -19.33
N ASP A 947 21.52 15.53 -19.41
CA ASP A 947 20.25 15.12 -18.79
C ASP A 947 20.53 14.53 -17.40
N GLU A 948 20.08 15.23 -16.37
CA GLU A 948 20.19 14.79 -14.98
C GLU A 948 19.55 13.41 -14.75
N LYS A 949 18.54 13.02 -15.55
CA LYS A 949 17.82 11.75 -15.36
C LYS A 949 18.66 10.53 -15.74
N THR A 950 19.78 10.74 -16.43
CA THR A 950 20.72 9.68 -16.82
C THR A 950 21.39 9.03 -15.60
N ILE A 951 21.51 9.77 -14.50
CA ILE A 951 22.17 9.29 -13.27
C ILE A 951 21.12 8.93 -12.23
N LEU A 952 21.28 7.74 -11.64
CA LEU A 952 20.49 7.32 -10.49
C LEU A 952 21.03 7.97 -9.21
N TRP A 953 20.68 9.23 -8.97
CA TRP A 953 21.28 10.08 -7.93
C TRP A 953 21.16 9.60 -6.47
N LEU A 954 20.30 8.61 -6.19
CA LEU A 954 20.21 8.01 -4.84
C LEU A 954 21.26 6.91 -4.62
N PHE A 955 21.85 6.37 -5.69
CA PHE A 955 22.78 5.24 -5.66
C PHE A 955 24.23 5.70 -5.67
N ALA A 956 24.97 5.39 -4.60
CA ALA A 956 26.33 5.88 -4.37
C ALA A 956 27.33 5.43 -5.44
N ASP A 957 27.22 4.21 -5.95
CA ASP A 957 28.07 3.67 -7.02
C ASP A 957 27.94 4.45 -8.34
N HIS A 958 26.79 5.05 -8.61
CA HIS A 958 26.59 5.91 -9.78
C HIS A 958 27.07 7.35 -9.55
N THR A 959 26.99 7.87 -8.31
CA THR A 959 27.27 9.29 -8.03
C THR A 959 28.71 9.58 -7.61
N PHE A 960 29.28 8.77 -6.72
CA PHE A 960 30.61 9.07 -6.15
C PHE A 960 31.74 9.12 -7.20
N PRO A 961 31.77 8.28 -8.25
CA PRO A 961 32.78 8.42 -9.30
C PRO A 961 32.81 9.81 -9.93
N LEU A 962 31.64 10.40 -10.24
CA LEU A 962 31.55 11.73 -10.85
C LEU A 962 32.15 12.82 -9.95
N PHE A 963 31.86 12.78 -8.65
CA PHE A 963 32.39 13.77 -7.71
C PHE A 963 33.85 13.51 -7.33
N CYS A 964 34.34 12.27 -7.42
CA CYS A 964 35.77 11.98 -7.23
C CYS A 964 36.64 12.55 -8.35
N GLU A 965 36.15 12.62 -9.59
CA GLU A 965 36.85 13.33 -10.68
C GLU A 965 37.12 14.80 -10.36
N LEU A 966 36.29 15.42 -9.50
CA LEU A 966 36.48 16.81 -9.08
C LEU A 966 37.69 17.01 -8.18
N LEU A 967 38.25 15.94 -7.62
CA LEU A 967 39.47 15.99 -6.83
C LEU A 967 40.66 16.45 -7.66
N SER A 968 40.60 16.36 -9.00
CA SER A 968 41.62 16.91 -9.91
C SER A 968 41.72 18.44 -9.89
N PHE A 969 40.70 19.14 -9.39
CA PHE A 969 40.64 20.61 -9.40
C PHE A 969 40.78 21.20 -8.00
N GLU A 970 41.81 22.03 -7.80
CA GLU A 970 42.09 22.70 -6.51
C GLU A 970 40.92 23.57 -6.02
N SER A 971 40.16 24.15 -6.97
CA SER A 971 38.95 24.92 -6.70
C SER A 971 37.85 24.13 -5.98
N TYR A 972 37.83 22.80 -6.09
CA TYR A 972 36.71 21.97 -5.61
C TYR A 972 37.14 20.94 -4.56
N SER A 973 38.34 20.40 -4.69
CA SER A 973 38.81 19.21 -3.97
C SER A 973 38.69 19.32 -2.46
N LYS A 974 39.05 20.45 -1.84
CA LYS A 974 39.02 20.60 -0.38
C LYS A 974 37.61 20.40 0.21
N ARG A 975 36.58 20.98 -0.42
CA ARG A 975 35.17 20.86 0.02
C ARG A 975 34.59 19.49 -0.30
N VAL A 976 34.96 18.89 -1.43
CA VAL A 976 34.59 17.52 -1.78
C VAL A 976 35.20 16.51 -0.79
N LEU A 977 36.48 16.66 -0.44
CA LEU A 977 37.16 15.84 0.57
C LEU A 977 36.49 15.94 1.94
N LEU A 978 36.01 17.12 2.32
CA LEU A 978 35.29 17.30 3.58
C LEU A 978 34.01 16.45 3.60
N GLY A 979 33.21 16.46 2.53
CA GLY A 979 32.01 15.62 2.43
C GLY A 979 32.33 14.12 2.28
N LEU A 980 33.35 13.76 1.49
CA LEU A 980 33.84 12.37 1.34
C LEU A 980 34.29 11.78 2.69
N SER A 981 35.04 12.55 3.48
CA SER A 981 35.47 12.13 4.82
C SER A 981 34.27 11.80 5.72
N ALA A 982 33.19 12.58 5.58
CA ALA A 982 31.96 12.37 6.32
C ALA A 982 31.22 11.10 5.88
N SER A 983 31.32 10.66 4.62
CA SER A 983 30.66 9.45 4.08
C SER A 983 31.47 8.17 4.28
N ILE A 984 32.79 8.23 4.02
CA ILE A 984 33.71 7.10 4.21
C ILE A 984 33.88 6.79 5.71
N GLY A 985 33.84 7.82 6.56
CA GLY A 985 33.92 7.69 8.01
C GLY A 985 32.61 7.33 8.73
N GLN A 986 31.56 6.90 8.02
CA GLN A 986 30.28 6.48 8.64
C GLN A 986 30.31 5.03 9.15
N LEU A 987 29.18 4.58 9.68
CA LEU A 987 28.92 3.18 10.06
C LEU A 987 28.21 2.36 8.94
N THR A 988 27.65 3.03 7.93
CA THR A 988 26.87 2.35 6.88
C THR A 988 27.78 1.68 5.84
N GLU A 989 27.89 0.35 5.91
CA GLU A 989 28.82 -0.45 5.10
C GLU A 989 28.72 -0.19 3.58
N SER A 990 27.50 -0.10 3.03
CA SER A 990 27.30 0.16 1.60
C SER A 990 27.85 1.52 1.18
N LEU A 991 27.55 2.57 1.94
CA LEU A 991 28.04 3.93 1.67
C LEU A 991 29.57 3.99 1.76
N ILE A 992 30.15 3.39 2.81
CA ILE A 992 31.61 3.31 2.98
C ILE A 992 32.23 2.60 1.79
N LYS A 993 31.70 1.43 1.41
CA LYS A 993 32.20 0.62 0.30
C LYS A 993 32.25 1.42 -1.00
N TYR A 994 31.14 2.03 -1.42
CA TYR A 994 31.09 2.72 -2.71
C TYR A 994 31.87 4.04 -2.70
N ALA A 995 31.79 4.82 -1.62
CA ALA A 995 32.55 6.07 -1.49
C ALA A 995 34.07 5.81 -1.46
N SER A 996 34.53 4.84 -0.67
CA SER A 996 35.95 4.49 -0.58
C SER A 996 36.47 3.86 -1.87
N THR A 997 35.69 2.99 -2.53
CA THR A 997 36.08 2.37 -3.81
C THR A 997 36.32 3.44 -4.88
N ALA A 998 35.39 4.38 -5.05
CA ALA A 998 35.53 5.47 -6.02
C ALA A 998 36.73 6.38 -5.68
N PHE A 999 36.88 6.75 -4.40
CA PHE A 999 37.99 7.59 -3.94
C PHE A 999 39.36 6.93 -4.16
N PHE A 1000 39.52 5.65 -3.79
CA PHE A 1000 40.78 4.93 -3.97
C PHE A 1000 41.07 4.55 -5.42
N GLN A 1001 40.04 4.36 -6.25
CA GLN A 1001 40.23 4.25 -7.69
C GLN A 1001 40.80 5.55 -8.25
N PHE A 1002 40.23 6.70 -7.86
CA PHE A 1002 40.73 8.00 -8.27
C PHE A 1002 42.19 8.25 -7.84
N LEU A 1003 42.53 8.00 -6.57
CA LEU A 1003 43.90 8.21 -6.06
C LEU A 1003 44.93 7.34 -6.80
N ARG A 1004 44.58 6.09 -7.11
CA ARG A 1004 45.47 5.18 -7.87
C ARG A 1004 45.67 5.61 -9.32
N SER A 1005 44.64 6.18 -9.94
CA SER A 1005 44.72 6.71 -11.30
C SER A 1005 45.42 8.07 -11.40
N ASN A 1006 45.48 8.82 -10.29
CA ASN A 1006 46.02 10.19 -10.25
C ASN A 1006 47.07 10.35 -9.13
N SER A 1007 48.14 9.53 -9.17
CA SER A 1007 49.17 9.49 -8.12
C SER A 1007 49.88 10.84 -7.90
N GLU A 1008 49.98 11.67 -8.94
CA GLU A 1008 50.55 13.02 -8.87
C GLU A 1008 49.73 14.01 -8.01
N ALA A 1009 48.42 13.77 -7.86
CA ALA A 1009 47.54 14.62 -7.04
C ALA A 1009 47.59 14.26 -5.54
N VAL A 1010 48.11 13.07 -5.19
CA VAL A 1010 48.04 12.52 -3.83
C VAL A 1010 48.69 13.44 -2.77
N PRO A 1011 49.91 14.00 -2.95
CA PRO A 1011 50.52 14.89 -1.95
C PRO A 1011 49.67 16.13 -1.64
N ARG A 1012 49.09 16.75 -2.67
CA ARG A 1012 48.19 17.91 -2.51
C ARG A 1012 46.93 17.51 -1.74
N LEU A 1013 46.29 16.39 -2.11
CA LEU A 1013 45.07 15.93 -1.46
C LEU A 1013 45.32 15.56 0.01
N CYS A 1014 46.47 14.96 0.34
CA CYS A 1014 46.90 14.73 1.72
C CYS A 1014 47.03 16.05 2.50
N SER A 1015 47.63 17.08 1.91
CA SER A 1015 47.71 18.42 2.52
C SER A 1015 46.32 19.03 2.76
N GLU A 1016 45.38 18.87 1.83
CA GLU A 1016 43.99 19.34 1.98
C GLU A 1016 43.21 18.58 3.06
N ILE A 1017 43.40 17.25 3.16
CA ILE A 1017 42.82 16.43 4.24
C ILE A 1017 43.34 16.90 5.61
N ARG A 1018 44.65 17.14 5.72
CA ARG A 1018 45.28 17.70 6.93
C ARG A 1018 44.67 19.05 7.30
N GLN A 1019 44.52 19.95 6.34
CA GLN A 1019 43.88 21.26 6.56
C GLN A 1019 42.43 21.11 7.03
N ASN A 1020 41.64 20.23 6.39
CA ASN A 1020 40.26 19.99 6.79
C ASN A 1020 40.15 19.49 8.24
N PHE A 1021 41.06 18.62 8.67
CA PHE A 1021 41.11 18.17 10.06
C PHE A 1021 41.52 19.30 11.02
N GLU A 1022 42.54 20.08 10.66
CA GLU A 1022 43.03 21.20 11.49
C GLU A 1022 41.98 22.31 11.66
N GLU A 1023 41.31 22.73 10.59
CA GLU A 1023 40.27 23.77 10.62
C GLU A 1023 39.02 23.35 11.40
N ASN A 1024 38.77 22.04 11.51
CA ASN A 1024 37.61 21.49 12.20
C ASN A 1024 37.97 20.86 13.55
N LEU A 1025 39.15 21.15 14.12
CA LEU A 1025 39.55 20.60 15.40
C LEU A 1025 38.47 20.85 16.47
N LEU A 1026 38.14 19.82 17.25
CA LEU A 1026 37.07 19.79 18.25
C LEU A 1026 35.64 19.90 17.70
N ASN A 1027 35.43 20.08 16.40
CA ASN A 1027 34.11 19.98 15.77
C ASN A 1027 33.76 18.50 15.55
N GLU A 1028 33.12 17.90 16.55
CA GLU A 1028 32.79 16.47 16.56
C GLU A 1028 32.04 15.96 15.34
N ARG A 1029 31.20 16.79 14.73
CA ARG A 1029 30.42 16.40 13.57
C ARG A 1029 31.33 16.07 12.37
N VAL A 1030 32.46 16.76 12.27
CA VAL A 1030 33.47 16.54 11.22
C VAL A 1030 34.56 15.59 11.70
N THR A 1031 35.09 15.79 12.90
CA THR A 1031 36.26 15.05 13.35
C THR A 1031 35.95 13.61 13.71
N TYR A 1032 34.76 13.29 14.21
CA TYR A 1032 34.40 11.90 14.49
C TYR A 1032 34.46 11.00 13.24
N PRO A 1033 33.77 11.31 12.13
CA PRO A 1033 33.93 10.53 10.91
C PRO A 1033 35.34 10.68 10.30
N MET A 1034 36.01 11.83 10.46
CA MET A 1034 37.40 12.00 10.01
C MET A 1034 38.35 10.95 10.64
N LEU A 1035 38.15 10.55 11.90
CA LEU A 1035 38.98 9.51 12.54
C LEU A 1035 38.87 8.16 11.82
N SER A 1036 37.65 7.74 11.49
CA SER A 1036 37.40 6.50 10.74
C SER A 1036 37.84 6.60 9.28
N PHE A 1037 37.67 7.77 8.65
CA PHE A 1037 38.21 8.04 7.32
C PHE A 1037 39.74 7.92 7.29
N LEU A 1038 40.45 8.46 8.29
CA LEU A 1038 41.91 8.37 8.39
C LEU A 1038 42.38 6.93 8.61
N ASP A 1039 41.66 6.13 9.41
CA ASP A 1039 41.92 4.69 9.56
C ASP A 1039 41.88 3.98 8.20
N ILE A 1040 40.78 4.16 7.45
CA ILE A 1040 40.59 3.53 6.14
C ILE A 1040 41.59 4.06 5.09
N LEU A 1041 41.87 5.36 5.10
CA LEU A 1041 42.81 6.00 4.17
C LEU A 1041 44.25 5.51 4.39
N ILE A 1042 44.73 5.57 5.62
CA ILE A 1042 46.11 5.18 5.94
C ILE A 1042 46.28 3.66 5.75
N GLY A 1043 45.29 2.86 6.14
CA GLY A 1043 45.32 1.41 5.94
C GLY A 1043 45.14 0.94 4.48
N SER A 1044 44.86 1.85 3.54
CA SER A 1044 44.61 1.49 2.13
C SER A 1044 45.87 1.19 1.31
N GLY A 1045 47.05 1.62 1.77
CA GLY A 1045 48.31 1.60 1.02
C GLY A 1045 48.37 2.60 -0.15
N THR A 1046 47.30 3.36 -0.42
CA THR A 1046 47.25 4.27 -1.59
C THR A 1046 48.04 5.56 -1.40
N ILE A 1047 48.40 5.90 -0.17
CA ILE A 1047 49.13 7.13 0.18
C ILE A 1047 50.56 6.86 0.68
N ASP A 1048 51.08 5.65 0.50
CA ASP A 1048 52.38 5.22 1.05
C ASP A 1048 53.54 6.11 0.60
N ALA A 1049 53.47 6.66 -0.62
CA ALA A 1049 54.47 7.59 -1.15
C ALA A 1049 54.57 8.88 -0.33
N VAL A 1050 53.46 9.36 0.24
CA VAL A 1050 53.43 10.54 1.13
C VAL A 1050 53.72 10.11 2.57
N LEU A 1051 53.17 8.98 2.98
CA LEU A 1051 53.25 8.49 4.35
C LEU A 1051 54.69 8.15 4.77
N HIS A 1052 55.51 7.63 3.84
CA HIS A 1052 56.90 7.22 4.08
C HIS A 1052 57.94 8.26 3.64
N ASP A 1053 57.55 9.37 2.98
CA ASP A 1053 58.48 10.45 2.64
C ASP A 1053 58.92 11.18 3.92
N GLU A 1054 60.22 11.27 4.17
CA GLU A 1054 60.81 11.99 5.32
C GLU A 1054 60.68 13.52 5.21
N ASN A 1055 60.50 14.03 4.01
CA ASN A 1055 60.34 15.47 3.78
C ASN A 1055 58.88 15.92 3.90
N ASP A 1056 57.91 15.01 3.90
CA ASP A 1056 56.49 15.32 4.04
C ASP A 1056 56.05 15.25 5.52
N SER A 1057 55.38 16.31 5.99
CA SER A 1057 54.93 16.42 7.38
C SER A 1057 53.59 15.74 7.67
N PHE A 1058 52.91 15.17 6.66
CA PHE A 1058 51.55 14.65 6.78
C PHE A 1058 51.40 13.69 7.97
N ALA A 1059 52.25 12.66 8.08
CA ALA A 1059 52.18 11.70 9.17
C ALA A 1059 52.36 12.36 10.56
N GLU A 1060 53.30 13.30 10.69
CA GLU A 1060 53.54 14.03 11.95
C GLU A 1060 52.38 14.93 12.32
N ASP A 1061 51.80 15.62 11.33
CA ASP A 1061 50.67 16.49 11.51
C ASP A 1061 49.42 15.72 11.89
N ILE A 1062 49.14 14.58 11.25
CA ILE A 1062 48.03 13.72 11.65
C ILE A 1062 48.24 13.21 13.08
N PHE A 1063 49.43 12.73 13.44
CA PHE A 1063 49.73 12.33 14.82
C PHE A 1063 49.52 13.47 15.82
N ARG A 1064 49.96 14.69 15.49
CA ARG A 1064 49.76 15.90 16.30
C ARG A 1064 48.28 16.22 16.47
N LEU A 1065 47.51 16.25 15.37
CA LEU A 1065 46.09 16.57 15.35
C LEU A 1065 45.27 15.53 16.13
N LEU A 1066 45.55 14.23 15.94
CA LEU A 1066 44.93 13.17 16.73
C LEU A 1066 45.16 13.39 18.24
N ASN A 1067 46.38 13.74 18.64
CA ASN A 1067 46.69 14.02 20.06
C ASN A 1067 45.94 15.24 20.61
N LEU A 1068 45.80 16.31 19.83
CA LEU A 1068 45.02 17.48 20.21
C LEU A 1068 43.54 17.13 20.36
N GLU A 1069 43.03 16.32 19.45
CA GLU A 1069 41.62 15.97 19.36
C GLU A 1069 41.13 15.08 20.53
N VAL A 1070 42.01 14.19 21.03
CA VAL A 1070 41.72 13.34 22.19
C VAL A 1070 42.33 13.87 23.50
N LYS A 1071 42.77 15.12 23.53
CA LYS A 1071 43.43 15.72 24.69
C LYS A 1071 42.53 15.65 25.93
N GLY A 1072 43.07 15.11 27.02
CA GLY A 1072 42.36 14.98 28.30
C GLY A 1072 41.28 13.89 28.34
N TYR A 1073 41.14 13.07 27.28
CA TYR A 1073 40.31 11.85 27.25
C TYR A 1073 38.85 12.05 27.67
N LYS A 1074 38.30 13.27 27.45
CA LYS A 1074 36.98 13.67 27.96
C LYS A 1074 35.80 12.95 27.29
N LYS A 1075 35.97 12.49 26.04
CA LYS A 1075 34.92 11.83 25.25
C LYS A 1075 35.36 10.42 24.86
N LEU A 1076 34.66 9.43 25.40
CA LEU A 1076 35.05 8.01 25.31
C LEU A 1076 34.95 7.45 23.90
N TYR A 1077 33.83 7.68 23.21
CA TYR A 1077 33.62 7.21 21.83
C TYR A 1077 34.68 7.76 20.88
N LYS A 1078 35.05 9.03 21.06
CA LYS A 1078 36.05 9.72 20.25
C LYS A 1078 37.46 9.19 20.52
N THR A 1079 37.78 8.96 21.80
CA THR A 1079 39.02 8.28 22.20
C THR A 1079 39.08 6.88 21.58
N ALA A 1080 37.99 6.10 21.67
CA ALA A 1080 37.93 4.75 21.10
C ALA A 1080 38.09 4.74 19.58
N SER A 1081 37.38 5.60 18.84
CA SER A 1081 37.51 5.70 17.37
C SER A 1081 38.89 6.18 16.92
N SER A 1082 39.59 6.99 17.71
CA SER A 1082 40.95 7.43 17.36
C SER A 1082 41.98 6.30 17.42
N ILE A 1083 41.72 5.22 18.15
CA ILE A 1083 42.68 4.13 18.37
C ILE A 1083 43.08 3.51 17.04
N SER A 1084 42.13 3.20 16.16
CA SER A 1084 42.45 2.60 14.86
C SER A 1084 43.36 3.53 14.04
N ALA A 1085 43.02 4.82 13.95
CA ALA A 1085 43.85 5.80 13.23
C ALA A 1085 45.27 5.94 13.84
N PHE A 1086 45.40 5.89 15.17
CA PHE A 1086 46.72 5.80 15.80
C PHE A 1086 47.45 4.51 15.43
N CYS A 1087 46.78 3.36 15.51
CA CYS A 1087 47.37 2.06 15.17
C CYS A 1087 47.82 1.97 13.71
N GLN A 1088 47.10 2.59 12.77
CA GLN A 1088 47.53 2.67 11.36
C GLN A 1088 48.85 3.42 11.21
N LEU A 1089 49.16 4.41 12.05
CA LEU A 1089 50.43 5.15 12.01
C LEU A 1089 51.63 4.33 12.53
N ILE A 1090 51.43 3.10 13.03
CA ILE A 1090 52.54 2.22 13.44
C ILE A 1090 53.42 1.85 12.23
N GLN A 1091 52.84 1.76 11.04
CA GLN A 1091 53.56 1.45 9.80
C GLN A 1091 54.61 2.50 9.42
N VAL A 1092 54.58 3.69 10.05
CA VAL A 1092 55.54 4.77 9.83
C VAL A 1092 56.70 4.62 10.84
N PRO A 1093 57.90 4.15 10.43
CA PRO A 1093 58.95 3.75 11.38
C PRO A 1093 59.34 4.86 12.37
N ARG A 1094 59.48 6.10 11.88
CA ARG A 1094 59.82 7.28 12.68
C ARG A 1094 58.76 7.69 13.73
N LEU A 1095 57.52 7.24 13.57
CA LEU A 1095 56.42 7.49 14.50
C LEU A 1095 56.11 6.31 15.41
N SER A 1096 56.43 5.09 14.98
CA SER A 1096 56.07 3.83 15.63
C SER A 1096 56.22 3.90 17.15
N ARG A 1097 57.40 4.27 17.67
CA ARG A 1097 57.68 4.37 19.11
C ARG A 1097 56.77 5.34 19.87
N ARG A 1098 56.44 6.49 19.26
CA ARG A 1098 55.55 7.51 19.84
C ARG A 1098 54.10 7.06 19.83
N VAL A 1099 53.69 6.35 18.78
CA VAL A 1099 52.36 5.74 18.67
C VAL A 1099 52.19 4.62 19.68
N LEU A 1100 53.14 3.68 19.78
CA LEU A 1100 53.14 2.59 20.78
C LEU A 1100 53.06 3.15 22.21
N SER A 1101 53.82 4.22 22.49
CA SER A 1101 53.72 4.95 23.76
C SER A 1101 52.33 5.52 24.02
N LYS A 1102 51.67 6.08 22.99
CA LYS A 1102 50.31 6.62 23.10
C LYS A 1102 49.28 5.53 23.33
N ILE A 1103 49.31 4.43 22.58
CA ILE A 1103 48.39 3.30 22.75
C ILE A 1103 48.58 2.65 24.14
N SER A 1104 49.81 2.60 24.64
CA SER A 1104 50.11 2.11 26.00
C SER A 1104 49.49 2.99 27.11
N VAL A 1105 49.24 4.28 26.83
CA VAL A 1105 48.42 5.11 27.74
C VAL A 1105 46.96 4.65 27.72
N PHE A 1106 46.41 4.35 26.53
CA PHE A 1106 45.03 3.89 26.38
C PHE A 1106 44.76 2.54 27.07
N LEU A 1107 45.70 1.59 27.00
CA LEU A 1107 45.68 0.32 27.73
C LEU A 1107 45.64 0.50 29.26
N GLY A 1108 46.05 1.67 29.78
CA GLY A 1108 46.08 2.00 31.20
C GLY A 1108 44.98 2.96 31.69
N LEU A 1109 43.99 3.29 30.84
CA LEU A 1109 42.87 4.18 31.19
C LEU A 1109 41.77 3.47 31.99
N GLN A 1110 40.99 4.24 32.76
CA GLN A 1110 39.90 3.71 33.59
C GLN A 1110 38.77 3.03 32.79
N HIS A 1111 38.58 3.41 31.53
CA HIS A 1111 37.46 2.95 30.73
C HIS A 1111 37.78 1.62 30.04
N VAL A 1112 37.09 0.56 30.47
CA VAL A 1112 37.24 -0.82 29.97
C VAL A 1112 37.17 -0.91 28.45
N HIS A 1113 36.20 -0.23 27.82
CA HIS A 1113 36.01 -0.29 26.37
C HIS A 1113 37.21 0.28 25.58
N VAL A 1114 37.82 1.34 26.10
CA VAL A 1114 39.02 1.95 25.49
C VAL A 1114 40.21 1.00 25.57
N ARG A 1115 40.40 0.33 26.72
CA ARG A 1115 41.48 -0.66 26.89
C ARG A 1115 41.31 -1.86 25.97
N LYS A 1116 40.11 -2.44 25.91
CA LYS A 1116 39.82 -3.58 25.03
C LYS A 1116 40.05 -3.22 23.56
N THR A 1117 39.53 -2.07 23.12
CA THR A 1117 39.73 -1.60 21.74
C THR A 1117 41.21 -1.35 21.44
N ALA A 1118 41.94 -0.73 22.37
CA ALA A 1118 43.38 -0.50 22.24
C ALA A 1118 44.16 -1.80 22.12
N ALA A 1119 43.85 -2.82 22.93
CA ALA A 1119 44.53 -4.10 22.87
C ALA A 1119 44.28 -4.83 21.55
N THR A 1120 43.01 -4.92 21.13
CA THR A 1120 42.64 -5.58 19.88
C THR A 1120 43.25 -4.88 18.67
N LYS A 1121 43.16 -3.55 18.57
CA LYS A 1121 43.72 -2.80 17.45
C LYS A 1121 45.23 -2.75 17.44
N LEU A 1122 45.87 -2.76 18.62
CA LEU A 1122 47.31 -2.89 18.71
C LEU A 1122 47.79 -4.27 18.26
N TYR A 1123 47.09 -5.34 18.66
CA TYR A 1123 47.37 -6.69 18.19
C TYR A 1123 47.30 -6.78 16.66
N GLU A 1124 46.20 -6.29 16.06
CA GLU A 1124 46.03 -6.26 14.60
C GLU A 1124 47.16 -5.50 13.90
N ALA A 1125 47.52 -4.31 14.41
CA ALA A 1125 48.55 -3.48 13.79
C ALA A 1125 49.96 -4.04 13.95
N ILE A 1126 50.30 -4.62 15.10
CA ILE A 1126 51.60 -5.29 15.31
C ILE A 1126 51.70 -6.58 14.48
N ALA A 1127 50.60 -7.33 14.36
CA ALA A 1127 50.58 -8.52 13.51
C ALA A 1127 50.77 -8.19 12.02
N LEU A 1128 50.28 -7.04 11.56
CA LEU A 1128 50.36 -6.62 10.16
C LEU A 1128 51.63 -5.83 9.81
N HIS A 1129 52.11 -4.97 10.73
CA HIS A 1129 53.18 -4.01 10.49
C HIS A 1129 54.32 -4.11 11.51
N GLY A 1130 54.41 -5.20 12.26
CA GLY A 1130 55.43 -5.37 13.31
C GLY A 1130 56.86 -5.38 12.78
N ASP A 1131 57.06 -5.88 11.56
CA ASP A 1131 58.33 -5.96 10.84
C ASP A 1131 58.94 -4.59 10.50
N VAL A 1132 58.11 -3.55 10.37
CA VAL A 1132 58.57 -2.17 10.12
C VAL A 1132 58.77 -1.36 11.40
N THR A 1133 58.57 -1.96 12.57
CA THR A 1133 58.79 -1.30 13.88
C THR A 1133 60.19 -1.56 14.45
N GLU A 1134 60.58 -0.79 15.45
CA GLU A 1134 61.82 -1.02 16.22
C GLU A 1134 61.67 -2.11 17.31
N ILE A 1135 60.61 -2.92 17.28
CA ILE A 1135 60.37 -3.98 18.27
C ILE A 1135 61.32 -5.16 17.98
N PRO A 1136 62.02 -5.72 18.99
CA PRO A 1136 62.85 -6.92 18.79
C PRO A 1136 62.02 -8.11 18.30
N GLU A 1137 62.46 -8.79 17.24
CA GLU A 1137 61.75 -9.94 16.65
C GLU A 1137 61.47 -11.04 17.68
N ASP A 1138 62.43 -11.33 18.56
CA ASP A 1138 62.30 -12.34 19.63
C ASP A 1138 61.15 -12.04 20.62
N ASN A 1139 60.71 -10.78 20.72
CA ASN A 1139 59.65 -10.35 21.65
C ASN A 1139 58.25 -10.35 20.99
N MET A 1140 58.15 -10.52 19.67
CA MET A 1140 56.89 -10.33 18.92
C MET A 1140 55.80 -11.32 19.34
N ASP A 1141 56.14 -12.60 19.42
CA ASP A 1141 55.19 -13.66 19.82
C ASP A 1141 54.69 -13.44 21.26
N GLU A 1142 55.57 -13.02 22.16
CA GLU A 1142 55.23 -12.71 23.55
C GLU A 1142 54.31 -11.48 23.65
N ILE A 1143 54.56 -10.43 22.87
CA ILE A 1143 53.71 -9.24 22.80
C ILE A 1143 52.31 -9.59 22.29
N LEU A 1144 52.21 -10.37 21.22
CA LEU A 1144 50.93 -10.80 20.64
C LEU A 1144 50.15 -11.72 21.60
N THR A 1145 50.85 -12.61 22.30
CA THR A 1145 50.26 -13.47 23.34
C THR A 1145 49.73 -12.61 24.48
N LEU A 1146 50.54 -11.69 25.00
CA LEU A 1146 50.16 -10.83 26.13
C LEU A 1146 49.00 -9.89 25.77
N LEU A 1147 48.91 -9.40 24.53
CA LEU A 1147 47.78 -8.60 24.06
C LEU A 1147 46.48 -9.40 23.92
N SER A 1148 46.56 -10.66 23.49
CA SER A 1148 45.40 -11.52 23.21
C SER A 1148 44.87 -12.29 24.42
N GLU A 1149 45.76 -12.78 25.29
CA GLU A 1149 45.40 -13.59 26.47
C GLU A 1149 45.06 -12.74 27.70
N THR A 1150 45.53 -11.49 27.77
CA THR A 1150 45.19 -10.60 28.89
C THR A 1150 43.72 -10.18 28.83
N ASP A 1151 42.98 -10.40 29.92
CA ASP A 1151 41.65 -9.79 30.08
C ASP A 1151 41.77 -8.29 30.43
N TRP A 1152 41.70 -7.45 29.39
CA TRP A 1152 41.74 -5.99 29.50
C TRP A 1152 40.52 -5.37 30.21
N THR A 1153 39.56 -6.18 30.68
CA THR A 1153 38.44 -5.74 31.51
C THR A 1153 38.78 -5.70 33.01
N LEU A 1154 39.88 -6.33 33.44
CA LEU A 1154 40.31 -6.41 34.84
C LEU A 1154 40.61 -5.04 35.49
N PRO A 1155 40.61 -4.93 36.84
CA PRO A 1155 40.96 -3.72 37.55
C PRO A 1155 42.33 -3.15 37.14
N LEU A 1156 42.48 -1.82 37.20
CA LEU A 1156 43.74 -1.14 36.80
C LEU A 1156 44.97 -1.59 37.59
N VAL A 1157 44.78 -2.13 38.80
CA VAL A 1157 45.88 -2.66 39.62
C VAL A 1157 46.50 -3.90 38.99
N GLU A 1158 45.72 -4.67 38.24
CA GLU A 1158 46.14 -5.91 37.57
C GLU A 1158 46.61 -5.64 36.13
N VAL A 1159 45.90 -4.75 35.41
CA VAL A 1159 46.19 -4.46 34.00
C VAL A 1159 47.42 -3.55 33.82
N ARG A 1160 47.71 -2.63 34.76
CA ARG A 1160 48.84 -1.69 34.62
C ARG A 1160 50.21 -2.37 34.67
N PRO A 1161 50.47 -3.37 35.55
CA PRO A 1161 51.68 -4.18 35.51
C PRO A 1161 51.89 -4.89 34.16
N LEU A 1162 50.86 -5.58 33.64
CA LEU A 1162 50.93 -6.27 32.34
C LEU A 1162 51.16 -5.30 31.18
N ARG A 1163 50.55 -4.12 31.22
CA ARG A 1163 50.85 -3.03 30.26
C ARG A 1163 52.29 -2.53 30.38
N ASN A 1164 52.87 -2.48 31.59
CA ASN A 1164 54.26 -2.05 31.77
C ASN A 1164 55.24 -3.11 31.23
N GLU A 1165 54.92 -4.39 31.39
CA GLU A 1165 55.64 -5.52 30.78
C GLU A 1165 55.60 -5.43 29.24
N LEU A 1166 54.41 -5.20 28.65
CA LEU A 1166 54.28 -4.87 27.22
C LEU A 1166 55.18 -3.70 26.80
N CYS A 1167 55.26 -2.63 27.61
CA CYS A 1167 56.12 -1.49 27.31
C CYS A 1167 57.60 -1.88 27.29
N GLN A 1168 58.04 -2.77 28.19
CA GLN A 1168 59.42 -3.26 28.22
C GLN A 1168 59.73 -4.12 26.99
N LEU A 1169 58.82 -5.04 26.63
CA LEU A 1169 58.96 -5.89 25.44
C LEU A 1169 59.02 -5.07 24.14
N MET A 1170 58.24 -3.98 24.05
CA MET A 1170 58.24 -3.04 22.93
C MET A 1170 59.38 -1.99 22.95
N GLY A 1171 60.26 -1.98 23.97
CA GLY A 1171 61.36 -1.01 24.06
C GLY A 1171 60.93 0.45 24.35
N ILE A 1172 59.75 0.67 24.95
CA ILE A 1172 59.21 1.99 25.29
C ILE A 1172 59.09 2.22 26.80
N LYS A 1173 59.05 3.48 27.22
CA LYS A 1173 58.94 3.82 28.65
C LYS A 1173 57.50 3.59 29.14
N PRO A 1174 57.29 2.84 30.25
CA PRO A 1174 55.96 2.67 30.83
C PRO A 1174 55.32 4.01 31.23
N PRO A 1175 54.05 4.29 30.86
CA PRO A 1175 53.40 5.53 31.26
C PRO A 1175 53.15 5.60 32.78
N VAL A 1176 53.62 6.69 33.40
CA VAL A 1176 53.52 7.00 34.83
C VAL A 1176 52.29 7.86 35.17
N SER A 1177 51.74 7.72 36.37
CA SER A 1177 50.59 8.55 36.80
C SER A 1177 51.02 9.99 37.08
N GLY A 1178 50.13 10.96 36.86
CA GLY A 1178 50.42 12.39 37.13
C GLY A 1178 50.80 12.66 38.60
N ALA A 1179 50.28 11.87 39.55
CA ALA A 1179 50.65 11.95 40.96
C ALA A 1179 52.06 11.39 41.24
N ALA A 1180 52.48 10.33 40.54
CA ALA A 1180 53.84 9.79 40.63
C ALA A 1180 54.87 10.70 39.93
N ALA A 1181 54.51 11.30 38.79
CA ALA A 1181 55.37 12.27 38.09
C ALA A 1181 55.58 13.55 38.91
N ALA A 1182 54.54 14.04 39.60
CA ALA A 1182 54.65 15.17 40.52
C ALA A 1182 55.56 14.86 41.72
N ALA A 1183 55.48 13.65 42.28
CA ALA A 1183 56.36 13.19 43.37
C ALA A 1183 57.82 13.01 42.93
N THR A 1184 58.07 12.64 41.67
CA THR A 1184 59.43 12.46 41.13
C THR A 1184 60.12 13.82 40.85
N ILE A 1185 59.33 14.85 40.52
CA ILE A 1185 59.83 16.23 40.32
C ILE A 1185 60.16 16.89 41.66
N THR A 1186 59.42 16.60 42.74
CA THR A 1186 59.79 17.06 44.08
C THR A 1186 61.02 16.35 44.65
N THR A 1187 61.30 15.09 44.26
CA THR A 1187 62.54 14.40 44.68
C THR A 1187 63.78 14.83 43.90
N ASN A 1188 63.65 15.24 42.62
CA ASN A 1188 64.80 15.72 41.82
C ASN A 1188 65.18 17.19 42.06
N ASN A 1189 64.35 17.97 42.76
CA ASN A 1189 64.72 19.31 43.24
C ASN A 1189 65.35 19.30 44.66
N LEU A 1190 65.61 18.11 45.21
CA LEU A 1190 66.30 17.90 46.49
C LEU A 1190 67.54 16.99 46.35
N THR A 1191 68.13 16.91 45.15
CA THR A 1191 69.44 16.30 44.88
C THR A 1191 70.30 17.22 44.05
#